data_AF-A0AAQ0BRG9-F1
#
_entry.id   AF-A0AAQ0BRG9-F1
#
_cell.length_a   1.000
_cell.length_b   1.000
_cell.length_c   1.000
_cell.angle_alpha   90.00
_cell.angle_beta   90.00
_cell.angle_gamma   90.00
#
_symmetry.space_group_name_H-M   'P 1'
#
loop_
_entity.id
_entity.type
_entity.pdbx_description
1 polymer ?
#
loop_
_entity_poly.entity_id
_entity_poly.type
_entity_poly.pdbx_seq_one_letter_code
_entity_poly.pdbx_strand_id
1 'polypeptide(L)'
;MIVGTAGHIDHGKTTLVRALTGVDTDRLKEEKARGISIELGYAYTPLDNGEVLGMIDVPGHERLVHTMAAGACGIDVALLVIAADDGVMPQTREHLAILQLLGVTHGLVALTKCDRVDAARVAHARDEIRAELAGTALAAAPIFETCATRAGDAGVAALGAALRALAAQWRARRDDGLFRLAVDRVFTLSGQGTVVTGTALAGRVRAGETLTVVRSGEVVRVRGLHAQNRAAELGRAGERCALNLAGIDKAALARGDVVADARLASVSPRIDVELSLLAEASLTLRHWAPLHVHLGTQHQVAHVVPIDVDALAAGQRGRVQLVFDAPVFAMPGDRFIVRNAQATRTVGGGRVLDPFGPAHKRRTLARRAWLDALAVWLDAGQLGPLLDEAPLGVPVATLVHLTGLAAEALPLPENAAVMPGAGGPRAIAPRYREALRRRVLEALAVFHARTPDEPGPELGRLRRIALPLADEPLWRALIDAMAGEGSVVRQGQWVHLPTHTASLEPADEALAQRLLPLLAAGRFEAPWVRDLAAATGAGEEAVRTLLRKLARRGEVHQVVRDLFYGREAVAELARIIAALAAQGGGSVDAATFRDATGLGRKRAIQILEFFDRVGYTRFHRDRHLLRAESALRDLA
;
A
#
# COMPACT_ATOMS: atom_id res chain seq x y z
N MET A 1 5.63 -19.17 -22.82
CA MET A 1 4.20 -19.55 -22.66
C MET A 1 4.11 -20.87 -21.93
N ILE A 2 3.25 -20.98 -20.91
CA ILE A 2 3.03 -22.21 -20.14
C ILE A 2 1.67 -22.85 -20.48
N VAL A 3 1.71 -24.12 -20.89
CA VAL A 3 0.54 -24.95 -21.18
C VAL A 3 0.31 -25.93 -20.05
N GLY A 4 -0.87 -25.95 -19.44
CA GLY A 4 -1.21 -26.96 -18.45
C GLY A 4 -2.11 -28.04 -19.04
N THR A 5 -1.76 -29.31 -18.83
CA THR A 5 -2.65 -30.42 -19.19
C THR A 5 -3.77 -30.53 -18.17
N ALA A 6 -4.98 -30.86 -18.63
CA ALA A 6 -6.13 -31.07 -17.75
C ALA A 6 -7.04 -32.13 -18.34
N GLY A 7 -7.55 -33.03 -17.50
CA GLY A 7 -8.45 -34.10 -17.94
C GLY A 7 -8.50 -35.24 -16.95
N HIS A 8 -9.46 -36.14 -17.13
CA HIS A 8 -9.63 -37.33 -16.29
C HIS A 8 -8.38 -38.22 -16.24
N ILE A 9 -8.28 -39.02 -15.19
CA ILE A 9 -7.27 -40.09 -15.11
C ILE A 9 -7.36 -41.01 -16.33
N ASP A 10 -6.22 -41.56 -16.78
CA ASP A 10 -6.12 -42.50 -17.91
C ASP A 10 -6.63 -42.01 -19.28
N HIS A 11 -6.90 -40.72 -19.43
CA HIS A 11 -7.16 -40.09 -20.73
C HIS A 11 -5.86 -39.79 -21.53
N GLY A 12 -4.69 -40.24 -21.06
CA GLY A 12 -3.44 -40.16 -21.84
C GLY A 12 -2.71 -38.81 -21.79
N LYS A 13 -2.89 -38.00 -20.73
CA LYS A 13 -2.18 -36.71 -20.54
C LYS A 13 -0.66 -36.84 -20.65
N THR A 14 -0.06 -37.69 -19.83
CA THR A 14 1.40 -37.94 -19.77
C THR A 14 1.93 -38.49 -21.10
N THR A 15 1.22 -39.45 -21.70
CA THR A 15 1.56 -40.01 -23.02
C THR A 15 1.57 -38.93 -24.10
N LEU A 16 0.59 -38.02 -24.08
CA LEU A 16 0.52 -36.90 -25.02
C LEU A 16 1.65 -35.90 -24.80
N VAL A 17 1.97 -35.54 -23.55
CA VAL A 17 3.10 -34.65 -23.24
C VAL A 17 4.41 -35.25 -23.74
N ARG A 18 4.63 -36.55 -23.52
CA ARG A 18 5.80 -37.26 -24.04
C ARG A 18 5.83 -37.26 -25.57
N ALA A 19 4.70 -37.46 -26.24
CA ALA A 19 4.63 -37.42 -27.70
C ALA A 19 4.92 -36.02 -28.27
N LEU A 20 4.51 -34.96 -27.56
CA LEU A 20 4.72 -33.57 -27.97
C LEU A 20 6.13 -33.05 -27.69
N THR A 21 6.76 -33.49 -26.58
CA THR A 21 8.00 -32.90 -26.06
C THR A 21 9.20 -33.85 -26.04
N GLY A 22 8.96 -35.15 -26.15
CA GLY A 22 9.98 -36.19 -25.95
C GLY A 22 10.36 -36.44 -24.48
N VAL A 23 9.81 -35.68 -23.53
CA VAL A 23 10.14 -35.76 -22.11
C VAL A 23 9.15 -36.66 -21.36
N ASP A 24 9.67 -37.58 -20.54
CA ASP A 24 8.88 -38.37 -19.60
C ASP A 24 8.63 -37.55 -18.32
N THR A 25 7.36 -37.23 -18.05
CA THR A 25 6.96 -36.38 -16.92
C THR A 25 6.81 -37.14 -15.61
N ASP A 26 6.58 -38.45 -15.65
CA ASP A 26 6.52 -39.30 -14.47
C ASP A 26 7.95 -39.60 -13.98
N ARG A 27 8.32 -39.05 -12.82
CA ARG A 27 9.69 -39.13 -12.29
C ARG A 27 9.80 -40.10 -11.13
N LEU A 28 8.73 -40.29 -10.36
CA LEU A 28 8.73 -41.15 -9.19
C LEU A 28 8.58 -42.62 -9.60
N LYS A 29 9.25 -43.51 -8.86
CA LYS A 29 9.11 -44.96 -9.06
C LYS A 29 7.65 -45.42 -8.86
N GLU A 30 6.92 -44.76 -7.96
CA GLU A 30 5.51 -45.03 -7.69
C GLU A 30 4.59 -44.62 -8.84
N GLU A 31 4.86 -43.48 -9.49
CA GLU A 31 4.10 -43.02 -10.67
C GLU A 31 4.21 -44.06 -11.79
N LYS A 32 5.44 -44.52 -12.08
CA LYS A 32 5.70 -45.53 -13.11
C LYS A 32 5.10 -46.90 -12.80
N ALA A 33 5.07 -47.29 -11.52
CA ALA A 33 4.51 -48.56 -11.10
C ALA A 33 2.97 -48.59 -11.13
N ARG A 34 2.32 -47.45 -10.86
CA ARG A 34 0.86 -47.34 -10.78
C ARG A 34 0.21 -46.76 -12.04
N GLY A 35 0.98 -46.17 -12.94
CA GLY A 35 0.46 -45.50 -14.15
C GLY A 35 -0.30 -44.21 -13.86
N ILE A 36 -0.05 -43.58 -12.71
CA ILE A 36 -0.74 -42.36 -12.26
C ILE A 36 0.30 -41.28 -11.93
N SER A 37 0.11 -40.06 -12.44
CA SER A 37 0.94 -38.92 -12.05
C SER A 37 0.54 -38.42 -10.65
N ILE A 38 1.53 -38.21 -9.79
CA ILE A 38 1.36 -37.85 -8.38
C ILE A 38 1.87 -36.42 -8.15
N GLU A 39 3.05 -36.09 -8.68
CA GLU A 39 3.63 -34.74 -8.68
C GLU A 39 3.33 -34.00 -10.00
N LEU A 40 3.55 -32.68 -9.99
CA LEU A 40 3.53 -31.89 -11.22
C LEU A 40 4.73 -32.27 -12.09
N GLY A 41 4.44 -32.74 -13.31
CA GLY A 41 5.43 -32.98 -14.34
C GLY A 41 5.75 -31.70 -15.11
N TYR A 42 7.01 -31.52 -15.51
CA TYR A 42 7.41 -30.34 -16.29
C TYR A 42 8.26 -30.77 -17.49
N ALA A 43 7.85 -30.29 -18.67
CA ALA A 43 8.57 -30.46 -19.92
C ALA A 43 8.74 -29.10 -20.60
N TYR A 44 9.89 -28.87 -21.23
CA TYR A 44 10.22 -27.60 -21.87
C TYR A 44 10.72 -27.87 -23.28
N THR A 45 10.11 -27.21 -24.26
CA THR A 45 10.51 -27.30 -25.68
C THR A 45 10.96 -25.92 -26.16
N PRO A 46 12.24 -25.74 -26.52
CA PRO A 46 12.72 -24.50 -27.13
C PRO A 46 12.00 -24.22 -28.46
N LEU A 47 11.77 -22.95 -28.76
CA LEU A 47 11.20 -22.48 -30.02
C LEU A 47 12.26 -21.73 -30.85
N ASP A 48 12.06 -21.67 -32.17
CA ASP A 48 13.02 -21.07 -33.11
C ASP A 48 13.24 -19.57 -32.87
N ASN A 49 12.27 -18.89 -32.26
CA ASN A 49 12.35 -17.48 -31.88
C ASN A 49 13.07 -17.24 -30.54
N GLY A 50 13.64 -18.28 -29.91
CA GLY A 50 14.35 -18.21 -28.63
C GLY A 50 13.46 -18.32 -27.38
N GLU A 51 12.14 -18.26 -27.54
CA GLU A 51 11.15 -18.51 -26.49
C GLU A 51 11.10 -20.01 -26.13
N VAL A 52 10.35 -20.34 -25.07
CA VAL A 52 10.13 -21.73 -24.65
C VAL A 52 8.65 -22.00 -24.44
N LEU A 53 8.23 -23.12 -24.98
CA LEU A 53 6.97 -23.75 -24.66
C LEU A 53 7.17 -24.63 -23.42
N GLY A 54 6.63 -24.19 -22.28
CA GLY A 54 6.55 -25.00 -21.08
C GLY A 54 5.26 -25.81 -21.06
N MET A 55 5.34 -27.09 -20.74
CA MET A 55 4.18 -27.94 -20.46
C MET A 55 4.22 -28.39 -19.00
N ILE A 56 3.10 -28.20 -18.30
CA ILE A 56 2.89 -28.69 -16.94
C ILE A 56 1.92 -29.86 -17.04
N ASP A 57 2.39 -31.05 -16.70
CA ASP A 57 1.55 -32.23 -16.59
C ASP A 57 0.91 -32.26 -15.20
N VAL A 58 -0.41 -32.09 -15.18
CA VAL A 58 -1.17 -31.93 -13.94
C VAL A 58 -1.82 -33.26 -13.57
N PRO A 59 -1.69 -33.70 -12.30
CA PRO A 59 -2.33 -34.93 -11.85
C PRO A 59 -3.85 -34.82 -11.95
N GLY A 60 -4.51 -35.82 -12.54
CA GLY A 60 -5.95 -35.80 -12.79
C GLY A 60 -6.83 -36.33 -11.65
N HIS A 61 -6.23 -36.79 -10.55
CA HIS A 61 -6.96 -37.43 -9.46
C HIS A 61 -7.55 -36.40 -8.50
N GLU A 62 -8.81 -36.60 -8.07
CA GLU A 62 -9.54 -35.74 -7.12
C GLU A 62 -8.78 -35.42 -5.81
N ARG A 63 -7.94 -36.35 -5.31
CA ARG A 63 -7.12 -36.13 -4.10
C ARG A 63 -5.94 -35.18 -4.35
N LEU A 64 -5.59 -34.93 -5.60
CA LEU A 64 -4.43 -34.16 -6.04
C LEU A 64 -4.81 -32.78 -6.60
N VAL A 65 -6.07 -32.35 -6.43
CA VAL A 65 -6.51 -30.99 -6.83
C VAL A 65 -5.69 -29.90 -6.13
N HIS A 66 -5.24 -30.12 -4.90
CA HIS A 66 -4.34 -29.18 -4.21
C HIS A 66 -2.96 -29.05 -4.91
N THR A 67 -2.48 -30.14 -5.53
CA THR A 67 -1.26 -30.15 -6.36
C THR A 67 -1.52 -29.50 -7.71
N MET A 68 -2.66 -29.76 -8.31
CA MET A 68 -3.10 -29.06 -9.51
C MET A 68 -3.21 -27.55 -9.32
N ALA A 69 -3.89 -27.09 -8.26
CA ALA A 69 -4.13 -25.67 -8.00
C ALA A 69 -2.81 -24.89 -7.94
N ALA A 70 -1.80 -25.45 -7.27
CA ALA A 70 -0.47 -24.84 -7.19
C ALA A 70 0.25 -24.78 -8.55
N GLY A 71 0.12 -25.82 -9.39
CA GLY A 71 0.68 -25.83 -10.75
C GLY A 71 -0.08 -24.92 -11.72
N ALA A 72 -1.37 -24.68 -11.44
CA ALA A 72 -2.24 -23.92 -12.31
C ALA A 72 -2.06 -22.40 -12.21
N CYS A 73 -1.45 -21.89 -11.14
CA CYS A 73 -1.21 -20.45 -10.93
C CYS A 73 -0.25 -19.79 -11.94
N GLY A 74 0.32 -20.55 -12.87
CA GLY A 74 1.13 -20.07 -13.99
C GLY A 74 0.65 -20.47 -15.36
N ILE A 75 -0.49 -21.17 -15.48
CA ILE A 75 -0.99 -21.63 -16.79
C ILE A 75 -1.45 -20.43 -17.61
N ASP A 76 -0.93 -20.33 -18.82
CA ASP A 76 -1.34 -19.36 -19.83
C ASP A 76 -2.43 -19.96 -20.73
N VAL A 77 -2.28 -21.24 -21.07
CA VAL A 77 -3.14 -21.98 -22.02
C VAL A 77 -3.50 -23.35 -21.46
N ALA A 78 -4.78 -23.73 -21.51
CA ALA A 78 -5.22 -25.06 -21.13
C ALA A 78 -5.11 -26.06 -22.29
N LEU A 79 -4.58 -27.25 -22.03
CA LEU A 79 -4.69 -28.40 -22.94
C LEU A 79 -5.63 -29.43 -22.31
N LEU A 80 -6.89 -29.45 -22.77
CA LEU A 80 -7.89 -30.41 -22.30
C LEU A 80 -7.70 -31.74 -23.01
N VAL A 81 -7.42 -32.80 -22.25
CA VAL A 81 -7.17 -34.15 -22.77
C VAL A 81 -8.36 -35.03 -22.43
N ILE A 82 -9.06 -35.47 -23.47
CA ILE A 82 -10.32 -36.21 -23.36
C ILE A 82 -10.19 -37.46 -24.20
N ALA A 83 -10.54 -38.64 -23.66
CA ALA A 83 -10.47 -39.88 -24.41
C ALA A 83 -11.77 -40.12 -25.18
N ALA A 84 -11.68 -40.59 -26.42
CA ALA A 84 -12.83 -40.80 -27.28
C ALA A 84 -13.71 -41.99 -26.85
N ASP A 85 -13.14 -42.96 -26.13
CA ASP A 85 -13.89 -44.06 -25.51
C ASP A 85 -14.79 -43.55 -24.38
N ASP A 86 -14.25 -42.74 -23.46
CA ASP A 86 -14.97 -42.28 -22.26
C ASP A 86 -15.78 -40.99 -22.46
N GLY A 87 -15.32 -40.07 -23.31
CA GLY A 87 -15.93 -38.75 -23.48
C GLY A 87 -15.71 -37.83 -22.27
N VAL A 88 -16.66 -36.92 -22.01
CA VAL A 88 -16.53 -35.91 -20.94
C VAL A 88 -16.85 -36.48 -19.56
N MET A 89 -15.79 -36.68 -18.76
CA MET A 89 -15.88 -37.24 -17.40
C MET A 89 -15.99 -36.17 -16.30
N PRO A 90 -16.48 -36.51 -15.09
CA PRO A 90 -16.62 -35.56 -13.97
C PRO A 90 -15.34 -34.78 -13.61
N GLN A 91 -14.17 -35.44 -13.65
CA GLN A 91 -12.89 -34.77 -13.39
C GLN A 91 -12.51 -33.78 -14.49
N THR A 92 -12.89 -34.06 -15.75
CA THR A 92 -12.73 -33.10 -16.85
C THR A 92 -13.53 -31.82 -16.57
N ARG A 93 -14.78 -31.95 -16.08
CA ARG A 93 -15.61 -30.82 -15.67
C ARG A 93 -15.01 -30.05 -14.50
N GLU A 94 -14.53 -30.76 -13.47
CA GLU A 94 -13.88 -30.11 -12.32
C GLU A 94 -12.62 -29.34 -12.74
N HIS A 95 -11.76 -29.92 -13.58
CA HIS A 95 -10.57 -29.22 -14.07
C HIS A 95 -10.92 -28.02 -14.93
N LEU A 96 -11.91 -28.15 -15.81
CA LEU A 96 -12.42 -27.04 -16.61
C LEU A 96 -12.96 -25.90 -15.71
N ALA A 97 -13.72 -26.23 -14.67
CA ALA A 97 -14.20 -25.24 -13.70
C ALA A 97 -13.03 -24.53 -12.98
N ILE A 98 -12.01 -25.28 -12.54
CA ILE A 98 -10.84 -24.70 -11.86
C ILE A 98 -10.04 -23.79 -12.78
N LEU A 99 -9.80 -24.20 -14.04
CA LEU A 99 -9.11 -23.38 -15.03
C LEU A 99 -9.87 -22.05 -15.28
N GLN A 100 -11.20 -22.10 -15.37
CA GLN A 100 -12.03 -20.90 -15.52
C GLN A 100 -11.94 -19.98 -14.30
N LEU A 101 -12.02 -20.53 -13.08
CA LEU A 101 -11.87 -19.76 -11.85
C LEU A 101 -10.49 -19.09 -11.74
N LEU A 102 -9.45 -19.80 -12.19
CA LEU A 102 -8.08 -19.29 -12.30
C LEU A 102 -7.86 -18.38 -13.52
N GLY A 103 -8.91 -18.10 -14.30
CA GLY A 103 -8.88 -17.09 -15.37
C GLY A 103 -8.20 -17.54 -16.65
N VAL A 104 -8.04 -18.84 -16.87
CA VAL A 104 -7.50 -19.38 -18.12
C VAL A 104 -8.58 -19.28 -19.21
N THR A 105 -8.35 -18.41 -20.19
CA THR A 105 -9.30 -18.10 -21.26
C THR A 105 -8.91 -18.66 -22.63
N HIS A 106 -7.71 -19.22 -22.76
CA HIS A 106 -7.20 -19.81 -24.00
C HIS A 106 -6.97 -21.29 -23.80
N GLY A 107 -7.28 -22.11 -24.80
CA GLY A 107 -7.08 -23.53 -24.71
C GLY A 107 -7.27 -24.29 -26.02
N LEU A 108 -6.79 -25.53 -26.03
CA LEU A 108 -6.93 -26.49 -27.10
C LEU A 108 -7.43 -27.82 -26.50
N VAL A 109 -8.09 -28.64 -27.31
CA VAL A 109 -8.57 -29.95 -26.90
C VAL A 109 -7.85 -31.04 -27.68
N ALA A 110 -7.29 -32.01 -26.98
CA ALA A 110 -6.81 -33.26 -27.54
C ALA A 110 -7.83 -34.36 -27.26
N LEU A 111 -8.54 -34.78 -28.31
CA LEU A 111 -9.36 -35.98 -28.31
C LEU A 111 -8.44 -37.18 -28.56
N THR A 112 -8.19 -37.97 -27.53
CA THR A 112 -7.21 -39.06 -27.52
C THR A 112 -7.90 -40.42 -27.71
N LYS A 113 -7.12 -41.47 -27.95
CA LYS A 113 -7.60 -42.86 -28.12
C LYS A 113 -8.60 -43.04 -29.28
N CYS A 114 -8.53 -42.19 -30.30
CA CYS A 114 -9.39 -42.33 -31.49
C CYS A 114 -9.15 -43.64 -32.24
N ASP A 115 -8.01 -44.31 -32.04
CA ASP A 115 -7.69 -45.63 -32.57
C ASP A 115 -8.52 -46.77 -31.95
N ARG A 116 -9.17 -46.55 -30.81
CA ARG A 116 -9.90 -47.57 -30.05
C ARG A 116 -11.40 -47.60 -30.32
N VAL A 117 -11.92 -46.62 -31.06
CA VAL A 117 -13.36 -46.44 -31.27
C VAL A 117 -13.66 -46.19 -32.75
N ASP A 118 -14.92 -46.35 -33.14
CA ASP A 118 -15.35 -46.04 -34.51
C ASP A 118 -15.54 -44.53 -34.73
N ALA A 119 -15.66 -44.14 -36.00
CA ALA A 119 -15.82 -42.73 -36.39
C ALA A 119 -17.11 -42.09 -35.83
N ALA A 120 -18.16 -42.88 -35.62
CA ALA A 120 -19.41 -42.38 -35.05
C ALA A 120 -19.23 -41.99 -33.58
N ARG A 121 -18.50 -42.79 -32.81
CA ARG A 121 -18.16 -42.48 -31.41
C ARG A 121 -17.22 -41.27 -31.30
N VAL A 122 -16.24 -41.13 -32.19
CA VAL A 122 -15.37 -39.93 -32.25
C VAL A 122 -16.21 -38.67 -32.50
N ALA A 123 -17.12 -38.70 -33.47
CA ALA A 123 -18.01 -37.59 -33.77
C ALA A 123 -18.90 -37.23 -32.57
N HIS A 124 -19.46 -38.24 -31.90
CA HIS A 124 -20.28 -38.03 -30.70
C HIS A 124 -19.48 -37.39 -29.56
N ALA A 125 -18.28 -37.89 -29.26
CA ALA A 125 -17.41 -37.32 -28.23
C ALA A 125 -17.03 -35.86 -28.55
N ARG A 126 -16.82 -35.53 -29.84
CA ARG A 126 -16.58 -34.15 -30.28
C ARG A 126 -17.76 -33.23 -30.00
N ASP A 127 -18.99 -33.70 -30.23
CA ASP A 127 -20.20 -32.93 -29.94
C ASP A 127 -20.42 -32.75 -28.43
N GLU A 128 -20.18 -33.79 -27.62
CA GLU A 128 -20.18 -33.69 -26.15
C GLU A 128 -19.20 -32.63 -25.65
N ILE A 129 -17.97 -32.62 -26.19
CA ILE A 129 -16.95 -31.62 -25.85
C ILE A 129 -17.43 -30.21 -26.20
N ARG A 130 -17.98 -30.01 -27.39
CA ARG A 130 -18.49 -28.70 -27.80
C ARG A 130 -19.63 -28.22 -26.92
N ALA A 131 -20.54 -29.12 -26.53
CA ALA A 131 -21.64 -28.81 -25.63
C ALA A 131 -21.13 -28.42 -24.23
N GLU A 132 -20.14 -29.14 -23.70
CA GLU A 132 -19.54 -28.84 -22.40
C GLU A 132 -18.77 -27.50 -22.40
N LEU A 133 -18.07 -27.18 -23.49
CA LEU A 133 -17.33 -25.92 -23.61
C LEU A 133 -18.24 -24.72 -23.94
N ALA A 134 -19.49 -24.97 -24.35
CA ALA A 134 -20.44 -23.91 -24.67
C ALA A 134 -20.69 -23.02 -23.44
N GLY A 135 -20.61 -21.70 -23.63
CA GLY A 135 -20.77 -20.73 -22.54
C GLY A 135 -19.52 -20.50 -21.69
N THR A 136 -18.42 -21.21 -21.96
CA THR A 136 -17.10 -20.95 -21.34
C THR A 136 -16.22 -20.09 -22.26
N ALA A 137 -15.12 -19.56 -21.72
CA ALA A 137 -14.10 -18.87 -22.52
C ALA A 137 -13.45 -19.79 -23.58
N LEU A 138 -13.58 -21.12 -23.43
CA LEU A 138 -13.01 -22.13 -24.31
C LEU A 138 -13.99 -22.64 -25.38
N ALA A 139 -15.15 -21.99 -25.56
CA ALA A 139 -16.15 -22.43 -26.54
C ALA A 139 -15.62 -22.57 -27.98
N ALA A 140 -14.61 -21.75 -28.35
CA ALA A 140 -13.97 -21.77 -29.65
C ALA A 140 -12.67 -22.61 -29.70
N ALA A 141 -12.37 -23.38 -28.66
CA ALA A 141 -11.13 -24.16 -28.59
C ALA A 141 -11.08 -25.21 -29.73
N PRO A 142 -10.00 -25.26 -30.52
CA PRO A 142 -9.85 -26.27 -31.56
C PRO A 142 -9.70 -27.67 -30.96
N ILE A 143 -10.36 -28.65 -31.58
CA ILE A 143 -10.33 -30.06 -31.18
C ILE A 143 -9.46 -30.83 -32.17
N PHE A 144 -8.40 -31.47 -31.67
CA PHE A 144 -7.48 -32.32 -32.41
C PHE A 144 -7.71 -33.77 -32.05
N GLU A 145 -8.02 -34.60 -33.04
CA GLU A 145 -8.07 -36.05 -32.89
C GLU A 145 -6.64 -36.59 -32.89
N THR A 146 -6.24 -37.32 -31.85
CA THR A 146 -4.85 -37.67 -31.59
C THR A 146 -4.71 -39.14 -31.18
N CYS A 147 -3.66 -39.78 -31.67
CA CYS A 147 -3.26 -41.12 -31.25
C CYS A 147 -1.80 -41.10 -30.78
N ALA A 148 -1.56 -40.62 -29.54
CA ALA A 148 -0.21 -40.39 -29.00
C ALA A 148 0.69 -41.63 -28.90
N THR A 149 0.11 -42.84 -28.97
CA THR A 149 0.84 -44.12 -29.01
C THR A 149 1.44 -44.44 -30.39
N ARG A 150 0.94 -43.82 -31.46
CA ARG A 150 1.43 -44.01 -32.82
C ARG A 150 2.55 -43.01 -33.13
N ALA A 151 3.73 -43.51 -33.47
CA ALA A 151 4.84 -42.66 -33.89
C ALA A 151 4.48 -41.87 -35.16
N GLY A 152 4.70 -40.56 -35.14
CA GLY A 152 4.40 -39.68 -36.29
C GLY A 152 2.91 -39.44 -36.55
N ASP A 153 2.04 -39.63 -35.55
CA ASP A 153 0.61 -39.34 -35.68
C ASP A 153 0.33 -37.91 -36.18
N ALA A 154 -0.47 -37.79 -37.24
CA ALA A 154 -0.78 -36.51 -37.87
C ALA A 154 -1.53 -35.55 -36.93
N GLY A 155 -2.39 -36.09 -36.06
CA GLY A 155 -3.13 -35.34 -35.07
C GLY A 155 -2.24 -34.70 -34.01
N VAL A 156 -1.31 -35.49 -33.45
CA VAL A 156 -0.30 -34.99 -32.51
C VAL A 156 0.60 -33.94 -33.18
N ALA A 157 1.00 -34.16 -34.43
CA ALA A 157 1.79 -33.19 -35.19
C ALA A 157 1.04 -31.86 -35.39
N ALA A 158 -0.25 -31.92 -35.75
CA ALA A 158 -1.12 -30.75 -35.93
C ALA A 158 -1.33 -29.98 -34.61
N LEU A 159 -1.59 -30.69 -33.51
CA LEU A 159 -1.68 -30.11 -32.18
C LEU A 159 -0.37 -29.40 -31.77
N GLY A 160 0.77 -30.06 -31.99
CA GLY A 160 2.08 -29.48 -31.70
C GLY A 160 2.37 -28.23 -32.54
N ALA A 161 1.98 -28.22 -33.81
CA ALA A 161 2.08 -27.04 -34.67
C ALA A 161 1.19 -25.88 -34.18
N ALA A 162 -0.05 -26.18 -33.78
CA ALA A 162 -0.97 -25.17 -33.23
C ALA A 162 -0.44 -24.56 -31.92
N LEU A 163 0.12 -25.38 -31.02
CA LEU A 163 0.76 -24.92 -29.79
C LEU A 163 1.97 -24.02 -30.07
N ARG A 164 2.82 -24.38 -31.02
CA ARG A 164 3.97 -23.55 -31.44
C ARG A 164 3.54 -22.22 -32.06
N ALA A 165 2.51 -22.24 -32.91
CA ALA A 165 1.97 -21.02 -33.51
C ALA A 165 1.38 -20.08 -32.45
N LEU A 166 0.63 -20.63 -31.49
CA LEU A 166 0.09 -19.87 -30.36
C LEU A 166 1.21 -19.28 -29.50
N ALA A 167 2.25 -20.08 -29.20
CA ALA A 167 3.40 -19.63 -28.42
C ALA A 167 4.17 -18.48 -29.10
N ALA A 168 4.34 -18.55 -30.42
CA ALA A 168 5.03 -17.51 -31.19
C ALA A 168 4.29 -16.16 -31.19
N GLN A 169 2.97 -16.18 -31.04
CA GLN A 169 2.12 -14.98 -30.96
C GLN A 169 1.85 -14.56 -29.50
N TRP A 170 2.23 -15.38 -28.53
CA TRP A 170 1.92 -15.14 -27.13
C TRP A 170 2.70 -13.95 -26.59
N ARG A 171 1.98 -12.86 -26.27
CA ARG A 171 2.59 -11.72 -25.60
C ARG A 171 2.92 -12.13 -24.16
N ALA A 172 4.19 -12.05 -23.80
CA ALA A 172 4.64 -12.27 -22.43
C ALA A 172 3.87 -11.37 -21.45
N ARG A 173 3.64 -11.87 -20.23
CA ARG A 173 3.03 -11.07 -19.16
C ARG A 173 3.85 -9.81 -18.95
N ARG A 174 3.18 -8.70 -18.63
CA ARG A 174 3.90 -7.50 -18.20
C ARG A 174 4.76 -7.85 -16.98
N ASP A 175 6.03 -7.46 -17.06
CA ASP A 175 7.05 -7.72 -16.04
C ASP A 175 7.66 -6.40 -15.53
N ASP A 176 6.92 -5.30 -15.69
CA ASP A 176 7.19 -3.96 -15.19
C ASP A 176 6.88 -3.79 -13.69
N GLY A 177 6.20 -4.77 -13.09
CA GLY A 177 5.94 -4.83 -11.66
C GLY A 177 7.14 -5.26 -10.80
N LEU A 178 6.95 -5.18 -9.50
CA LEU A 178 7.84 -5.71 -8.48
C LEU A 178 7.84 -7.24 -8.51
N PHE A 179 9.01 -7.82 -8.27
CA PHE A 179 9.19 -9.26 -8.39
C PHE A 179 8.45 -10.01 -7.29
N ARG A 180 7.78 -11.10 -7.66
CA ARG A 180 7.27 -12.11 -6.71
C ARG A 180 7.23 -13.51 -7.34
N LEU A 181 7.69 -14.49 -6.58
CA LEU A 181 7.76 -15.91 -6.96
C LEU A 181 6.94 -16.73 -5.98
N ALA A 182 5.98 -17.51 -6.49
CA ALA A 182 5.24 -18.48 -5.68
C ALA A 182 6.00 -19.82 -5.65
N VAL A 183 6.49 -20.21 -4.48
CA VAL A 183 7.35 -21.38 -4.31
C VAL A 183 6.53 -22.67 -4.39
N ASP A 184 6.90 -23.55 -5.31
CA ASP A 184 6.33 -24.88 -5.51
C ASP A 184 7.17 -26.00 -4.89
N ARG A 185 8.50 -25.88 -4.87
CA ARG A 185 9.42 -26.86 -4.27
C ARG A 185 10.63 -26.17 -3.67
N VAL A 186 11.20 -26.82 -2.65
CA VAL A 186 12.41 -26.39 -1.94
C VAL A 186 13.34 -27.59 -1.81
N PHE A 187 14.59 -27.44 -2.22
CA PHE A 187 15.60 -28.47 -2.09
C PHE A 187 16.98 -27.85 -1.89
N THR A 188 17.96 -28.69 -1.54
CA THR A 188 19.35 -28.28 -1.40
C THR A 188 20.18 -28.97 -2.46
N LEU A 189 21.11 -28.22 -3.05
CA LEU A 189 22.13 -28.76 -3.95
C LEU A 189 23.48 -28.70 -3.24
N SER A 190 24.19 -29.84 -3.22
CA SER A 190 25.50 -29.94 -2.57
C SER A 190 26.45 -28.88 -3.13
N GLY A 191 27.06 -28.10 -2.25
CA GLY A 191 27.96 -26.99 -2.60
C GLY A 191 27.31 -25.71 -3.13
N GLN A 192 26.01 -25.71 -3.44
CA GLN A 192 25.32 -24.54 -4.00
C GLN A 192 24.40 -23.81 -3.00
N GLY A 193 23.83 -24.55 -2.04
CA GLY A 193 22.94 -24.00 -1.00
C GLY A 193 21.48 -24.38 -1.19
N THR A 194 20.58 -23.55 -0.66
CA THR A 194 19.14 -23.74 -0.71
C THR A 194 18.58 -23.22 -2.03
N VAL A 195 17.87 -24.06 -2.77
CA VAL A 195 17.23 -23.72 -4.04
C VAL A 195 15.72 -23.84 -3.92
N VAL A 196 15.02 -22.79 -4.34
CA VAL A 196 13.55 -22.79 -4.47
C VAL A 196 13.18 -22.81 -5.94
N THR A 197 12.16 -23.58 -6.31
CA THR A 197 11.52 -23.47 -7.63
C THR A 197 10.12 -22.95 -7.48
N GLY A 198 9.68 -22.15 -8.45
CA GLY A 198 8.35 -21.57 -8.43
C GLY A 198 8.01 -20.83 -9.71
N THR A 199 6.77 -20.41 -9.82
CA THR A 199 6.32 -19.54 -10.93
C THR A 199 6.52 -18.08 -10.55
N ALA A 200 7.19 -17.32 -11.40
CA ALA A 200 7.32 -15.88 -11.25
C ALA A 200 5.99 -15.25 -11.66
N LEU A 201 5.26 -14.69 -10.69
CA LEU A 201 3.92 -14.14 -10.92
C LEU A 201 3.96 -12.70 -11.43
N ALA A 202 5.00 -11.94 -11.05
CA ALA A 202 5.21 -10.57 -11.47
C ALA A 202 6.69 -10.20 -11.44
N GLY A 203 7.03 -9.14 -12.18
CA GLY A 203 8.34 -8.52 -12.20
C GLY A 203 9.46 -9.35 -12.80
N ARG A 204 10.69 -8.92 -12.49
CA ARG A 204 11.93 -9.52 -12.96
C ARG A 204 12.90 -9.70 -11.81
N VAL A 205 13.74 -10.73 -11.89
CA VAL A 205 14.81 -10.97 -10.93
C VAL A 205 16.12 -11.26 -11.63
N ARG A 206 17.22 -10.73 -11.09
CA ARG A 206 18.59 -11.05 -11.52
C ARG A 206 19.41 -11.70 -10.42
N ALA A 207 20.43 -12.43 -10.84
CA ALA A 207 21.47 -12.87 -9.92
C ALA A 207 22.13 -11.65 -9.25
N GLY A 208 22.36 -11.76 -7.94
CA GLY A 208 22.92 -10.71 -7.10
C GLY A 208 21.87 -9.89 -6.35
N GLU A 209 20.62 -9.87 -6.80
CA GLU A 209 19.53 -9.11 -6.16
C GLU A 209 19.11 -9.71 -4.82
N THR A 210 18.54 -8.83 -3.99
CA THR A 210 18.06 -9.15 -2.65
C THR A 210 16.54 -9.18 -2.65
N LEU A 211 15.96 -10.25 -2.11
CA LEU A 211 14.53 -10.47 -1.99
C LEU A 211 14.19 -10.79 -0.53
N THR A 212 12.90 -10.88 -0.24
CA THR A 212 12.38 -11.24 1.08
C THR A 212 11.51 -12.49 0.97
N VAL A 213 11.72 -13.43 1.88
CA VAL A 213 10.79 -14.53 2.11
C VAL A 213 9.62 -13.97 2.91
N VAL A 214 8.47 -13.81 2.28
CA VAL A 214 7.38 -12.98 2.80
C VAL A 214 6.84 -13.47 4.14
N ARG A 215 6.74 -14.80 4.34
CA ARG A 215 6.19 -15.39 5.58
C ARG A 215 7.10 -15.15 6.79
N SER A 216 8.41 -15.27 6.63
CA SER A 216 9.39 -15.13 7.73
C SER A 216 9.93 -13.70 7.85
N GLY A 217 9.82 -12.90 6.79
CA GLY A 217 10.45 -11.59 6.69
C GLY A 217 11.97 -11.66 6.47
N GLU A 218 12.53 -12.86 6.30
CA GLU A 218 13.97 -13.04 6.13
C GLU A 218 14.43 -12.51 4.77
N VAL A 219 15.54 -11.79 4.79
CA VAL A 219 16.17 -11.21 3.60
C VAL A 219 17.13 -12.24 3.01
N VAL A 220 16.95 -12.54 1.73
CA VAL A 220 17.71 -13.54 0.99
C VAL A 220 18.36 -12.92 -0.24
N ARG A 221 19.54 -13.43 -0.62
CA ARG A 221 20.23 -12.98 -1.83
C ARG A 221 20.21 -14.07 -2.91
N VAL A 222 19.87 -13.70 -4.13
CA VAL A 222 19.87 -14.62 -5.27
C VAL A 222 21.32 -14.81 -5.75
N ARG A 223 21.90 -15.99 -5.59
CA ARG A 223 23.27 -16.30 -6.07
C ARG A 223 23.30 -16.60 -7.57
N GLY A 224 22.23 -17.21 -8.05
CA GLY A 224 22.06 -17.61 -9.44
C GLY A 224 20.64 -18.10 -9.65
N LEU A 225 20.22 -18.18 -10.90
CA LEU A 225 18.88 -18.65 -11.24
C LEU A 225 18.86 -19.45 -12.54
N HIS A 226 17.90 -20.36 -12.63
CA HIS A 226 17.56 -21.04 -13.88
C HIS A 226 16.13 -20.67 -14.25
N ALA A 227 15.89 -20.27 -15.50
CA ALA A 227 14.55 -20.08 -16.05
C ALA A 227 14.22 -21.26 -16.95
N GLN A 228 13.07 -21.92 -16.71
CA GLN A 228 12.57 -23.02 -17.55
C GLN A 228 13.62 -24.12 -17.78
N ASN A 229 14.31 -24.52 -16.71
CA ASN A 229 15.37 -25.53 -16.70
C ASN A 229 16.66 -25.17 -17.48
N ARG A 230 16.90 -23.89 -17.78
CA ARG A 230 18.15 -23.39 -18.37
C ARG A 230 18.77 -22.34 -17.46
N ALA A 231 20.10 -22.35 -17.33
CA ALA A 231 20.81 -21.29 -16.62
C ALA A 231 20.49 -19.94 -17.28
N ALA A 232 20.15 -18.94 -16.48
CA ALA A 232 19.74 -17.63 -16.98
C ALA A 232 20.24 -16.51 -16.05
N GLU A 233 20.51 -15.34 -16.62
CA GLU A 233 20.88 -14.15 -15.83
C GLU A 233 19.65 -13.39 -15.32
N LEU A 234 18.50 -13.60 -15.97
CA LEU A 234 17.25 -12.88 -15.74
C LEU A 234 16.10 -13.89 -15.70
N GLY A 235 15.31 -13.87 -14.63
CA GLY A 235 14.00 -14.52 -14.57
C GLY A 235 12.89 -13.50 -14.74
N ARG A 236 11.83 -13.84 -15.48
CA ARG A 236 10.71 -12.95 -15.80
C ARG A 236 9.37 -13.51 -15.36
N ALA A 237 8.39 -12.63 -15.17
CA ALA A 237 7.00 -13.01 -14.93
C ALA A 237 6.47 -13.96 -16.01
N GLY A 238 5.76 -15.00 -15.59
CA GLY A 238 5.26 -16.08 -16.46
C GLY A 238 6.26 -17.23 -16.65
N GLU A 239 7.50 -17.11 -16.16
CA GLU A 239 8.46 -18.22 -16.19
C GLU A 239 8.43 -19.02 -14.90
N ARG A 240 8.77 -20.31 -15.00
CA ARG A 240 9.13 -21.09 -13.84
C ARG A 240 10.62 -20.92 -13.58
N CYS A 241 10.96 -20.33 -12.44
CA CYS A 241 12.32 -20.01 -12.06
C CYS A 241 12.78 -20.90 -10.91
N ALA A 242 14.02 -21.38 -10.99
CA ALA A 242 14.77 -21.93 -9.87
C ALA A 242 15.70 -20.85 -9.34
N LEU A 243 15.55 -20.42 -8.09
CA LEU A 243 16.42 -19.43 -7.46
C LEU A 243 17.33 -20.10 -6.45
N ASN A 244 18.64 -19.92 -6.58
CA ASN A 244 19.61 -20.29 -5.55
C ASN A 244 19.71 -19.16 -4.52
N LEU A 245 19.26 -19.41 -3.29
CA LEU A 245 19.14 -18.43 -2.23
C LEU A 245 20.26 -18.57 -1.20
N ALA A 246 20.88 -17.45 -0.87
CA ALA A 246 21.83 -17.31 0.23
C ALA A 246 21.16 -16.68 1.45
N GLY A 247 21.63 -17.07 2.64
CA GLY A 247 21.18 -16.51 3.91
C GLY A 247 19.98 -17.21 4.52
N ILE A 248 19.55 -18.34 3.95
CA ILE A 248 18.42 -19.12 4.47
C ILE A 248 18.64 -20.63 4.33
N ASP A 249 18.24 -21.36 5.36
CA ASP A 249 18.25 -22.81 5.37
C ASP A 249 16.96 -23.39 4.77
N LYS A 250 17.08 -24.58 4.17
CA LYS A 250 15.92 -25.33 3.64
C LYS A 250 14.79 -25.47 4.66
N ALA A 251 15.10 -25.64 5.94
CA ALA A 251 14.11 -25.85 7.00
C ALA A 251 13.22 -24.62 7.25
N ALA A 252 13.68 -23.42 6.91
CA ALA A 252 12.90 -22.19 7.04
C ALA A 252 11.93 -21.97 5.86
N LEU A 253 12.08 -22.75 4.78
CA LEU A 253 11.32 -22.62 3.55
C LEU A 253 10.43 -23.84 3.31
N ALA A 254 9.22 -23.57 2.86
CA ALA A 254 8.26 -24.60 2.47
C ALA A 254 7.55 -24.24 1.16
N ARG A 255 6.93 -25.24 0.55
CA ARG A 255 5.94 -25.00 -0.51
C ARG A 255 4.83 -24.11 0.05
N GLY A 256 4.38 -23.14 -0.75
CA GLY A 256 3.42 -22.12 -0.32
C GLY A 256 4.08 -20.82 0.12
N ASP A 257 5.39 -20.81 0.37
CA ASP A 257 6.11 -19.56 0.60
C ASP A 257 6.15 -18.71 -0.67
N VAL A 258 6.28 -17.40 -0.46
CA VAL A 258 6.46 -16.43 -1.52
C VAL A 258 7.79 -15.72 -1.30
N VAL A 259 8.59 -15.62 -2.35
CA VAL A 259 9.82 -14.83 -2.37
C VAL A 259 9.56 -13.60 -3.23
N ALA A 260 9.62 -12.41 -2.66
CA ALA A 260 9.21 -11.18 -3.33
C ALA A 260 10.13 -9.99 -3.00
N ASP A 261 9.96 -8.90 -3.75
CA ASP A 261 10.50 -7.60 -3.39
C ASP A 261 10.04 -7.19 -1.98
N ALA A 262 10.96 -6.64 -1.18
CA ALA A 262 10.69 -6.28 0.22
C ALA A 262 9.51 -5.31 0.38
N ARG A 263 9.23 -4.46 -0.61
CA ARG A 263 8.09 -3.53 -0.61
C ARG A 263 6.74 -4.25 -0.67
N LEU A 264 6.72 -5.50 -1.11
CA LEU A 264 5.54 -6.35 -1.13
C LEU A 264 5.46 -7.28 0.09
N ALA A 265 6.48 -7.36 0.95
CA ALA A 265 6.58 -8.38 1.98
C ALA A 265 5.69 -8.11 3.21
N SER A 266 4.37 -8.12 3.02
CA SER A 266 3.35 -7.96 4.05
C SER A 266 2.31 -9.06 3.95
N VAL A 267 1.91 -9.61 5.11
CA VAL A 267 0.88 -10.65 5.21
C VAL A 267 -0.33 -10.15 5.99
N SER A 268 -1.49 -10.75 5.75
CA SER A 268 -2.73 -10.41 6.45
C SER A 268 -3.57 -11.65 6.74
N PRO A 269 -4.20 -11.76 7.93
CA PRO A 269 -5.20 -12.79 8.20
C PRO A 269 -6.56 -12.48 7.57
N ARG A 270 -6.75 -11.30 6.96
CA ARG A 270 -8.02 -10.87 6.38
C ARG A 270 -7.80 -10.28 5.01
N ILE A 271 -8.44 -10.87 4.01
CA ILE A 271 -8.43 -10.33 2.65
C ILE A 271 -9.88 -10.16 2.19
N ASP A 272 -10.18 -9.07 1.52
CA ASP A 272 -11.49 -8.85 0.90
C ASP A 272 -11.41 -9.34 -0.55
N VAL A 273 -12.36 -10.19 -0.92
CA VAL A 273 -12.37 -10.86 -2.21
C VAL A 273 -13.72 -10.72 -2.89
N GLU A 274 -13.69 -10.91 -4.19
CA GLU A 274 -14.86 -11.28 -4.96
C GLU A 274 -14.90 -12.80 -5.10
N LEU A 275 -15.99 -13.41 -4.65
CA LEU A 275 -16.19 -14.85 -4.65
C LEU A 275 -17.39 -15.23 -5.53
N SER A 276 -17.19 -16.18 -6.42
CA SER A 276 -18.22 -16.82 -7.22
C SER A 276 -18.33 -18.29 -6.83
N LEU A 277 -19.55 -18.77 -6.60
CA LEU A 277 -19.83 -20.19 -6.38
C LEU A 277 -20.25 -20.86 -7.67
N LEU A 278 -19.78 -22.08 -7.88
CA LEU A 278 -20.21 -22.93 -8.99
C LEU A 278 -21.70 -23.27 -8.83
N ALA A 279 -22.43 -23.42 -9.94
CA ALA A 279 -23.86 -23.74 -9.91
C ALA A 279 -24.10 -25.13 -9.28
N GLU A 280 -23.16 -26.05 -9.48
CA GLU A 280 -23.19 -27.44 -9.03
C GLU A 280 -22.66 -27.60 -7.59
N ALA A 281 -22.26 -26.51 -6.93
CA ALA A 281 -21.70 -26.54 -5.58
C ALA A 281 -22.73 -27.02 -4.54
N SER A 282 -24.03 -26.89 -4.84
CA SER A 282 -25.14 -27.36 -3.98
C SER A 282 -25.03 -26.87 -2.52
N LEU A 283 -24.45 -25.68 -2.30
CA LEU A 283 -24.25 -25.10 -0.97
C LEU A 283 -24.54 -23.61 -0.96
N THR A 284 -24.83 -23.11 0.24
CA THR A 284 -25.01 -21.69 0.52
C THR A 284 -24.04 -21.27 1.63
N LEU A 285 -23.12 -20.36 1.31
CA LEU A 285 -22.18 -19.81 2.27
C LEU A 285 -22.86 -18.76 3.14
N ARG A 286 -22.86 -19.02 4.45
CA ARG A 286 -23.32 -18.10 5.48
C ARG A 286 -22.13 -17.50 6.21
N HIS A 287 -22.41 -16.54 7.09
CA HIS A 287 -21.41 -15.98 7.97
C HIS A 287 -20.63 -17.08 8.72
N TRP A 288 -19.31 -16.96 8.70
CA TRP A 288 -18.34 -17.84 9.34
C TRP A 288 -18.32 -19.28 8.79
N ALA A 289 -18.80 -19.51 7.56
CA ALA A 289 -18.67 -20.81 6.92
C ALA A 289 -17.19 -21.12 6.59
N PRO A 290 -16.67 -22.32 6.92
CA PRO A 290 -15.29 -22.69 6.65
C PRO A 290 -15.10 -23.11 5.19
N LEU A 291 -13.98 -22.69 4.60
CA LEU A 291 -13.53 -23.06 3.26
C LEU A 291 -12.04 -23.37 3.26
N HIS A 292 -11.64 -24.34 2.44
CA HIS A 292 -10.24 -24.47 2.06
C HIS A 292 -9.96 -23.55 0.89
N VAL A 293 -9.02 -22.61 1.06
CA VAL A 293 -8.64 -21.64 0.05
C VAL A 293 -7.28 -22.03 -0.53
N HIS A 294 -7.21 -22.11 -1.85
CA HIS A 294 -5.95 -22.27 -2.58
C HIS A 294 -5.65 -20.97 -3.31
N LEU A 295 -4.62 -20.26 -2.85
CA LEU A 295 -4.18 -18.95 -3.35
C LEU A 295 -2.71 -19.05 -3.78
N GLY A 296 -2.44 -19.08 -5.07
CA GLY A 296 -1.09 -19.38 -5.52
C GLY A 296 -0.70 -20.82 -5.14
N THR A 297 0.49 -20.96 -4.56
CA THR A 297 0.94 -22.23 -3.96
C THR A 297 0.52 -22.39 -2.49
N GLN A 298 -0.15 -21.40 -1.89
CA GLN A 298 -0.65 -21.44 -0.51
C GLN A 298 -1.94 -22.24 -0.40
N HIS A 299 -2.08 -23.00 0.70
CA HIS A 299 -3.29 -23.70 1.08
C HIS A 299 -3.59 -23.41 2.55
N GLN A 300 -4.72 -22.74 2.81
CA GLN A 300 -5.11 -22.35 4.16
C GLN A 300 -6.62 -22.45 4.34
N VAL A 301 -7.06 -22.76 5.55
CA VAL A 301 -8.47 -22.68 5.94
C VAL A 301 -8.84 -21.23 6.24
N ALA A 302 -9.99 -20.80 5.72
CA ALA A 302 -10.55 -19.49 5.99
C ALA A 302 -12.04 -19.56 6.32
N HIS A 303 -12.51 -18.58 7.06
CA HIS A 303 -13.91 -18.36 7.38
C HIS A 303 -14.49 -17.24 6.52
N VAL A 304 -15.63 -17.50 5.90
CA VAL A 304 -16.30 -16.55 5.01
C VAL A 304 -17.10 -15.54 5.81
N VAL A 305 -16.86 -14.26 5.58
CA VAL A 305 -17.62 -13.16 6.19
C VAL A 305 -18.23 -12.31 5.08
N PRO A 306 -19.54 -12.41 4.81
CA PRO A 306 -20.18 -11.62 3.76
C PRO A 306 -20.07 -10.10 3.98
N ILE A 307 -19.86 -9.35 2.88
CA ILE A 307 -19.77 -7.88 2.88
C ILE A 307 -21.05 -7.25 2.32
N ASP A 308 -21.42 -7.61 1.10
CA ASP A 308 -22.56 -7.01 0.39
C ASP A 308 -23.88 -7.74 0.67
N VAL A 309 -23.83 -9.07 0.66
CA VAL A 309 -24.98 -9.97 0.84
C VAL A 309 -24.95 -10.61 2.22
N ASP A 310 -26.06 -11.17 2.70
CA ASP A 310 -26.08 -11.90 3.98
C ASP A 310 -25.69 -13.39 3.82
N ALA A 311 -25.88 -13.95 2.62
CA ALA A 311 -25.44 -15.29 2.25
C ALA A 311 -25.16 -15.34 0.74
N LEU A 312 -24.29 -16.26 0.32
CA LEU A 312 -23.94 -16.48 -1.08
C LEU A 312 -24.34 -17.91 -1.48
N ALA A 313 -25.32 -18.04 -2.39
CA ALA A 313 -25.81 -19.33 -2.87
C ALA A 313 -25.04 -19.82 -4.11
N ALA A 314 -25.18 -21.10 -4.43
CA ALA A 314 -24.62 -21.70 -5.64
C ALA A 314 -24.99 -20.90 -6.91
N GLY A 315 -24.03 -20.71 -7.81
CA GLY A 315 -24.19 -19.90 -9.03
C GLY A 315 -24.15 -18.38 -8.82
N GLN A 316 -24.07 -17.90 -7.57
CA GLN A 316 -24.01 -16.47 -7.28
C GLN A 316 -22.57 -15.97 -7.12
N ARG A 317 -22.42 -14.66 -7.31
CA ARG A 317 -21.19 -13.89 -7.09
C ARG A 317 -21.45 -12.79 -6.06
N GLY A 318 -20.48 -12.53 -5.18
CA GLY A 318 -20.56 -11.44 -4.22
C GLY A 318 -19.23 -11.15 -3.53
N ARG A 319 -19.14 -10.01 -2.84
CA ARG A 319 -17.96 -9.67 -2.04
C ARG A 319 -18.04 -10.27 -0.65
N VAL A 320 -16.95 -10.91 -0.26
CA VAL A 320 -16.79 -11.52 1.06
C VAL A 320 -15.40 -11.19 1.58
N GLN A 321 -15.25 -11.17 2.89
CA GLN A 321 -13.96 -11.19 3.54
C GLN A 321 -13.62 -12.63 3.91
N LEU A 322 -12.41 -13.08 3.56
CA LEU A 322 -11.88 -14.36 4.00
C LEU A 322 -10.99 -14.10 5.22
N VAL A 323 -11.34 -14.74 6.35
CA VAL A 323 -10.58 -14.65 7.60
C VAL A 323 -9.83 -15.95 7.81
N PHE A 324 -8.51 -15.91 7.67
CA PHE A 324 -7.62 -17.06 7.76
C PHE A 324 -7.14 -17.30 9.19
N ASP A 325 -6.92 -18.57 9.52
CA ASP A 325 -6.35 -18.96 10.82
C ASP A 325 -4.88 -18.54 10.94
N ALA A 326 -4.15 -18.48 9.82
CA ALA A 326 -2.80 -17.97 9.71
C ALA A 326 -2.74 -16.84 8.65
N PRO A 327 -1.93 -15.79 8.86
CA PRO A 327 -1.77 -14.72 7.87
C PRO A 327 -1.27 -15.26 6.52
N VAL A 328 -1.85 -14.74 5.44
CA VAL A 328 -1.48 -15.11 4.06
C VAL A 328 -0.92 -13.91 3.31
N PHE A 329 -0.09 -14.18 2.31
CA PHE A 329 0.30 -13.17 1.32
C PHE A 329 -0.68 -13.17 0.15
N ALA A 330 -1.12 -11.99 -0.26
CA ALA A 330 -2.01 -11.81 -1.40
C ALA A 330 -1.75 -10.47 -2.07
N MET A 331 -1.99 -10.39 -3.38
CA MET A 331 -2.01 -9.14 -4.13
C MET A 331 -3.39 -8.92 -4.75
N PRO A 332 -3.85 -7.67 -4.95
CA PRO A 332 -5.04 -7.41 -5.76
C PRO A 332 -4.95 -8.10 -7.12
N GLY A 333 -6.04 -8.75 -7.53
CA GLY A 333 -6.13 -9.49 -8.78
C GLY A 333 -5.67 -10.94 -8.71
N ASP A 334 -5.01 -11.36 -7.63
CA ASP A 334 -4.66 -12.76 -7.44
C ASP A 334 -5.91 -13.63 -7.45
N ARG A 335 -5.87 -14.69 -8.27
CA ARG A 335 -6.96 -15.65 -8.40
C ARG A 335 -6.79 -16.79 -7.43
N PHE A 336 -7.91 -17.28 -6.93
CA PHE A 336 -7.95 -18.39 -5.98
C PHE A 336 -9.13 -19.30 -6.28
N ILE A 337 -9.03 -20.54 -5.81
CA ILE A 337 -10.16 -21.47 -5.75
C ILE A 337 -10.50 -21.79 -4.30
N VAL A 338 -11.76 -22.15 -4.07
CA VAL A 338 -12.23 -22.63 -2.79
C VAL A 338 -12.85 -24.01 -2.90
N ARG A 339 -12.56 -24.83 -1.89
CA ARG A 339 -13.13 -26.17 -1.71
C ARG A 339 -14.00 -26.18 -0.46
N ASN A 340 -14.97 -27.08 -0.43
CA ASN A 340 -15.84 -27.29 0.73
C ASN A 340 -15.03 -27.61 2.00
N ALA A 341 -15.69 -27.59 3.16
CA ALA A 341 -15.07 -27.82 4.47
C ALA A 341 -14.33 -29.17 4.59
N GLN A 342 -14.74 -30.18 3.83
CA GLN A 342 -14.11 -31.51 3.80
C GLN A 342 -12.94 -31.60 2.79
N ALA A 343 -12.64 -30.52 2.06
CA ALA A 343 -11.67 -30.47 0.96
C ALA A 343 -11.90 -31.51 -0.18
N THR A 344 -13.12 -32.03 -0.31
CA THR A 344 -13.46 -33.09 -1.28
C THR A 344 -13.91 -32.56 -2.63
N ARG A 345 -14.49 -31.35 -2.70
CA ARG A 345 -15.02 -30.78 -3.94
C ARG A 345 -14.66 -29.31 -4.06
N THR A 346 -14.35 -28.88 -5.28
CA THR A 346 -14.28 -27.46 -5.63
C THR A 346 -15.68 -26.87 -5.67
N VAL A 347 -15.88 -25.75 -4.98
CA VAL A 347 -17.20 -25.12 -4.82
C VAL A 347 -17.28 -23.72 -5.40
N GLY A 348 -16.14 -23.11 -5.69
CA GLY A 348 -16.07 -21.76 -6.23
C GLY A 348 -14.65 -21.24 -6.30
N GLY A 349 -14.53 -19.94 -6.53
CA GLY A 349 -13.27 -19.22 -6.59
C GLY A 349 -13.51 -17.77 -6.98
N GLY A 350 -12.44 -17.03 -7.19
CA GLY A 350 -12.56 -15.64 -7.58
C GLY A 350 -11.24 -14.89 -7.53
N ARG A 351 -11.31 -13.61 -7.21
CA ARG A 351 -10.15 -12.71 -7.20
C ARG A 351 -10.06 -11.91 -5.91
N VAL A 352 -8.84 -11.67 -5.46
CA VAL A 352 -8.55 -10.78 -4.35
C VAL A 352 -8.78 -9.34 -4.80
N LEU A 353 -9.55 -8.58 -4.01
CA LEU A 353 -9.70 -7.14 -4.21
C LEU A 353 -8.69 -6.39 -3.35
N ASP A 354 -8.73 -6.61 -2.04
CA ASP A 354 -7.85 -5.97 -1.07
C ASP A 354 -7.17 -7.01 -0.17
N PRO A 355 -5.83 -7.10 -0.16
CA PRO A 355 -5.10 -7.99 0.73
C PRO A 355 -5.14 -7.56 2.21
N PHE A 356 -5.63 -6.36 2.54
CA PHE A 356 -5.65 -5.81 3.89
C PHE A 356 -7.07 -5.49 4.36
N GLY A 357 -7.92 -6.53 4.44
CA GLY A 357 -9.29 -6.42 4.94
C GLY A 357 -9.36 -5.92 6.39
N PRO A 358 -10.16 -4.89 6.71
CA PRO A 358 -10.28 -4.39 8.08
C PRO A 358 -11.12 -5.33 8.94
N ALA A 359 -10.78 -5.46 10.22
CA ALA A 359 -11.54 -6.28 11.18
C ALA A 359 -12.95 -5.71 11.47
N HIS A 360 -13.08 -4.38 11.43
CA HIS A 360 -14.32 -3.66 11.70
C HIS A 360 -14.70 -2.76 10.51
N LYS A 361 -15.94 -2.24 10.52
CA LYS A 361 -16.44 -1.29 9.48
C LYS A 361 -16.46 -1.83 8.04
N ARG A 362 -16.38 -3.16 7.85
CA ARG A 362 -16.39 -3.81 6.53
C ARG A 362 -17.64 -3.52 5.68
N ARG A 363 -18.82 -3.36 6.32
CA ARG A 363 -20.10 -3.05 5.63
C ARG A 363 -20.35 -1.53 5.46
N THR A 364 -19.38 -0.66 5.80
CA THR A 364 -19.57 0.79 5.62
C THR A 364 -19.58 1.16 4.14
N LEU A 365 -20.25 2.26 3.79
CA LEU A 365 -20.25 2.80 2.42
C LEU A 365 -18.82 3.12 1.95
N ALA A 366 -17.99 3.72 2.81
CA ALA A 366 -16.60 4.02 2.51
C ALA A 366 -15.78 2.76 2.19
N ARG A 367 -16.00 1.64 2.91
CA ARG A 367 -15.29 0.39 2.57
C ARG A 367 -15.75 -0.18 1.24
N ARG A 368 -17.05 -0.14 0.93
CA ARG A 368 -17.57 -0.62 -0.36
C ARG A 368 -17.03 0.21 -1.52
N ALA A 369 -17.02 1.54 -1.39
CA ALA A 369 -16.45 2.43 -2.39
C ALA A 369 -14.94 2.19 -2.59
N TRP A 370 -14.20 1.92 -1.52
CA TRP A 370 -12.79 1.50 -1.64
C TRP A 370 -12.60 0.20 -2.43
N LEU A 371 -13.46 -0.80 -2.20
CA LEU A 371 -13.43 -2.06 -2.96
C LEU A 371 -13.86 -1.86 -4.43
N ASP A 372 -14.81 -0.97 -4.70
CA ASP A 372 -15.18 -0.54 -6.05
C ASP A 372 -13.98 0.10 -6.76
N ALA A 373 -13.27 1.00 -6.08
CA ALA A 373 -12.08 1.65 -6.61
C ALA A 373 -10.94 0.65 -6.91
N LEU A 374 -10.74 -0.37 -6.05
CA LEU A 374 -9.81 -1.46 -6.32
C LEU A 374 -10.24 -2.30 -7.53
N ALA A 375 -11.53 -2.58 -7.68
CA ALA A 375 -12.03 -3.28 -8.87
C ALA A 375 -11.75 -2.48 -10.14
N VAL A 376 -11.93 -1.15 -10.12
CA VAL A 376 -11.58 -0.27 -11.26
C VAL A 376 -10.07 -0.29 -11.52
N TRP A 377 -9.22 -0.32 -10.50
CA TRP A 377 -7.78 -0.52 -10.70
C TRP A 377 -7.50 -1.85 -11.42
N LEU A 378 -8.10 -2.95 -10.98
CA LEU A 378 -7.88 -4.27 -11.57
C LEU A 378 -8.39 -4.37 -13.02
N ASP A 379 -9.50 -3.72 -13.32
CA ASP A 379 -10.16 -3.83 -14.62
C ASP A 379 -9.67 -2.78 -15.63
N ALA A 380 -9.26 -1.58 -15.17
CA ALA A 380 -8.92 -0.45 -16.03
C ALA A 380 -7.54 0.18 -15.76
N GLY A 381 -6.83 -0.22 -14.70
CA GLY A 381 -5.49 0.32 -14.38
C GLY A 381 -5.51 1.76 -13.88
N GLN A 382 -6.63 2.24 -13.32
CA GLN A 382 -6.80 3.63 -12.91
C GLN A 382 -6.74 3.80 -11.39
N LEU A 383 -5.83 4.64 -10.90
CA LEU A 383 -5.67 4.94 -9.47
C LEU A 383 -6.55 6.10 -8.97
N GLY A 384 -7.11 6.91 -9.87
CA GLY A 384 -7.95 8.07 -9.52
C GLY A 384 -9.06 7.73 -8.51
N PRO A 385 -9.90 6.70 -8.75
CA PRO A 385 -10.93 6.27 -7.81
C PRO A 385 -10.40 5.92 -6.41
N LEU A 386 -9.20 5.35 -6.29
CA LEU A 386 -8.62 5.03 -4.97
C LEU A 386 -8.23 6.28 -4.19
N LEU A 387 -7.63 7.26 -4.88
CA LEU A 387 -7.28 8.55 -4.27
C LEU A 387 -8.54 9.32 -3.87
N ASP A 388 -9.61 9.14 -4.63
CA ASP A 388 -10.93 9.71 -4.41
C ASP A 388 -11.64 9.16 -3.16
N GLU A 389 -11.25 7.99 -2.66
CA GLU A 389 -11.79 7.43 -1.40
C GLU A 389 -10.94 7.77 -0.17
N ALA A 390 -9.88 8.56 -0.33
CA ALA A 390 -8.92 8.89 0.72
C ALA A 390 -8.74 10.41 0.89
N PRO A 391 -9.56 11.09 1.72
CA PRO A 391 -9.53 12.55 1.87
C PRO A 391 -8.21 13.16 2.34
N LEU A 392 -7.41 12.38 3.07
CA LEU A 392 -6.07 12.80 3.49
C LEU A 392 -4.98 12.34 2.52
N GLY A 393 -5.32 11.51 1.52
CA GLY A 393 -4.41 10.81 0.61
C GLY A 393 -4.26 9.33 0.93
N VAL A 394 -3.54 8.61 0.06
CA VAL A 394 -3.11 7.22 0.27
C VAL A 394 -1.59 7.18 0.39
N PRO A 395 -1.00 6.49 1.37
CA PRO A 395 0.46 6.31 1.42
C PRO A 395 0.98 5.69 0.12
N VAL A 396 2.08 6.23 -0.41
CA VAL A 396 2.69 5.72 -1.65
C VAL A 396 3.11 4.26 -1.48
N ALA A 397 3.62 3.88 -0.30
CA ALA A 397 3.94 2.48 0.00
C ALA A 397 2.71 1.55 -0.10
N THR A 398 1.52 2.03 0.29
CA THR A 398 0.27 1.29 0.14
C THR A 398 -0.10 1.14 -1.34
N LEU A 399 0.05 2.19 -2.15
CA LEU A 399 -0.19 2.11 -3.60
C LEU A 399 0.81 1.17 -4.28
N VAL A 400 2.09 1.23 -3.93
CA VAL A 400 3.12 0.29 -4.40
C VAL A 400 2.70 -1.15 -4.11
N HIS A 401 2.25 -1.44 -2.89
CA HIS A 401 1.78 -2.78 -2.55
C HIS A 401 0.51 -3.18 -3.32
N LEU A 402 -0.50 -2.30 -3.39
CA LEU A 402 -1.78 -2.65 -4.05
C LEU A 402 -1.64 -2.81 -5.57
N THR A 403 -0.72 -2.07 -6.20
CA THR A 403 -0.49 -2.13 -7.64
C THR A 403 0.57 -3.14 -8.03
N GLY A 404 1.49 -3.46 -7.11
CA GLY A 404 2.71 -4.18 -7.44
C GLY A 404 3.69 -3.36 -8.29
N LEU A 405 3.53 -2.05 -8.42
CA LEU A 405 4.42 -1.19 -9.21
C LEU A 405 5.38 -0.41 -8.31
N ALA A 406 6.57 -0.09 -8.83
CA ALA A 406 7.48 0.84 -8.16
C ALA A 406 6.85 2.24 -8.06
N ALA A 407 7.27 3.04 -7.07
CA ALA A 407 6.65 4.34 -6.79
C ALA A 407 6.72 5.30 -8.00
N GLU A 408 7.79 5.20 -8.78
CA GLU A 408 8.06 6.02 -9.97
C GLU A 408 7.20 5.59 -11.18
N ALA A 409 6.69 4.36 -11.16
CA ALA A 409 5.87 3.78 -12.22
C ALA A 409 4.36 3.82 -11.90
N LEU A 410 3.97 4.37 -10.75
CA LEU A 410 2.56 4.48 -10.38
C LEU A 410 1.83 5.40 -11.37
N PRO A 411 0.73 4.94 -12.01
CA PRO A 411 -0.06 5.76 -12.92
C PRO A 411 -0.97 6.71 -12.13
N LEU A 412 -0.35 7.64 -11.40
CA LEU A 412 -1.06 8.69 -10.68
C LEU A 412 -1.74 9.62 -11.70
N PRO A 413 -2.97 10.09 -11.42
CA PRO A 413 -3.60 11.13 -12.24
C PRO A 413 -2.68 12.35 -12.37
N GLU A 414 -2.65 13.00 -13.53
CA GLU A 414 -1.72 14.12 -13.83
C GLU A 414 -1.69 15.22 -12.77
N ASN A 415 -2.82 15.47 -12.11
CA ASN A 415 -2.98 16.53 -11.11
C ASN A 415 -2.85 16.04 -9.65
N ALA A 416 -2.60 14.74 -9.43
CA ALA A 416 -2.40 14.21 -8.09
C ALA A 416 -1.07 14.71 -7.49
N ALA A 417 -1.10 15.12 -6.24
CA ALA A 417 0.09 15.62 -5.55
C ALA A 417 0.66 14.54 -4.62
N VAL A 418 1.99 14.40 -4.61
CA VAL A 418 2.69 13.59 -3.60
C VAL A 418 3.14 14.51 -2.48
N MET A 419 2.56 14.34 -1.29
CA MET A 419 2.85 15.15 -0.11
C MET A 419 3.53 14.31 0.99
N PRO A 420 4.39 14.90 1.84
CA PRO A 420 4.91 14.23 3.02
C PRO A 420 3.79 13.72 3.94
N GLY A 421 4.05 12.63 4.65
CA GLY A 421 3.14 12.06 5.64
C GLY A 421 3.88 11.23 6.69
N ALA A 422 3.18 10.87 7.76
CA ALA A 422 3.71 9.96 8.76
C ALA A 422 3.92 8.58 8.14
N GLY A 423 5.15 8.06 8.19
CA GLY A 423 5.51 6.78 7.56
C GLY A 423 5.83 6.86 6.06
N GLY A 424 5.92 8.05 5.48
CA GLY A 424 6.38 8.27 4.11
C GLY A 424 5.47 9.17 3.27
N PRO A 425 5.81 9.39 2.00
CA PRO A 425 5.01 10.21 1.09
C PRO A 425 3.62 9.60 0.84
N ARG A 426 2.65 10.45 0.55
CA ARG A 426 1.24 10.09 0.31
C ARG A 426 0.74 10.79 -0.95
N ALA A 427 0.04 10.08 -1.81
CA ALA A 427 -0.60 10.65 -2.99
C ALA A 427 -1.99 11.17 -2.61
N ILE A 428 -2.31 12.40 -3.01
CA ILE A 428 -3.56 13.10 -2.68
C ILE A 428 -4.24 13.55 -3.97
N ALA A 429 -5.53 13.26 -4.10
CA ALA A 429 -6.33 13.75 -5.20
C ALA A 429 -6.43 15.29 -5.17
N PRO A 430 -6.45 15.97 -6.33
CA PRO A 430 -6.49 17.44 -6.40
C PRO A 430 -7.65 18.04 -5.61
N ARG A 431 -8.83 17.44 -5.72
CA ARG A 431 -10.05 17.90 -5.02
C ARG A 431 -9.89 17.94 -3.50
N TYR A 432 -9.15 16.98 -2.94
CA TYR A 432 -8.92 16.91 -1.51
C TYR A 432 -7.83 17.86 -1.07
N ARG A 433 -6.77 18.03 -1.85
CA ARG A 433 -5.77 19.08 -1.59
C ARG A 433 -6.46 20.44 -1.48
N GLU A 434 -7.35 20.76 -2.42
CA GLU A 434 -8.11 22.01 -2.40
C GLU A 434 -9.09 22.10 -1.23
N ALA A 435 -9.79 21.01 -0.91
CA ALA A 435 -10.68 20.97 0.25
C ALA A 435 -9.93 21.18 1.59
N LEU A 436 -8.72 20.61 1.72
CA LEU A 436 -7.86 20.80 2.90
C LEU A 436 -7.43 22.25 3.02
N ARG A 437 -6.98 22.88 1.92
CA ARG A 437 -6.63 24.31 1.88
C ARG A 437 -7.80 25.19 2.28
N ARG A 438 -8.97 24.97 1.68
CA ARG A 438 -10.19 25.72 1.98
C ARG A 438 -10.54 25.63 3.46
N ARG A 439 -10.47 24.43 4.05
CA ARG A 439 -10.76 24.23 5.46
C ARG A 439 -9.79 24.95 6.39
N VAL A 440 -8.52 25.10 6.01
CA VAL A 440 -7.55 25.93 6.74
C VAL A 440 -7.93 27.41 6.65
N LEU A 441 -8.26 27.91 5.45
CA LEU A 441 -8.64 29.31 5.25
C LEU A 441 -9.94 29.65 6.02
N GLU A 442 -10.93 28.77 5.98
CA GLU A 442 -12.18 28.91 6.75
C GLU A 442 -11.91 28.92 8.26
N ALA A 443 -11.07 28.01 8.76
CA ALA A 443 -10.71 27.97 10.18
C ALA A 443 -9.98 29.25 10.62
N LEU A 444 -9.09 29.79 9.79
CA LEU A 444 -8.44 31.07 10.03
C LEU A 444 -9.43 32.23 10.03
N ALA A 445 -10.35 32.29 9.06
CA ALA A 445 -11.37 33.33 9.00
C ALA A 445 -12.28 33.32 10.25
N VAL A 446 -12.73 32.13 10.67
CA VAL A 446 -13.53 31.96 11.90
C VAL A 446 -12.72 32.36 13.14
N PHE A 447 -11.43 32.05 13.18
CA PHE A 447 -10.56 32.45 14.27
C PHE A 447 -10.43 33.98 14.36
N HIS A 448 -10.08 34.65 13.26
CA HIS A 448 -9.91 36.10 13.23
C HIS A 448 -11.22 36.84 13.55
N ALA A 449 -12.36 36.33 13.09
CA ALA A 449 -13.66 36.92 13.44
C ALA A 449 -14.00 36.81 14.94
N ARG A 450 -13.54 35.74 15.61
CA ARG A 450 -13.78 35.52 17.05
C ARG A 450 -12.79 36.26 17.95
N THR A 451 -11.55 36.44 17.50
CA THR A 451 -10.48 37.11 18.23
C THR A 451 -9.70 38.05 17.30
N PRO A 452 -10.28 39.21 16.92
CA PRO A 452 -9.66 40.15 15.97
C PRO A 452 -8.36 40.78 16.47
N ASP A 453 -8.17 40.80 17.79
CA ASP A 453 -7.04 41.38 18.48
C ASP A 453 -5.82 40.44 18.56
N GLU A 454 -5.97 39.17 18.20
CA GLU A 454 -4.86 38.20 18.11
C GLU A 454 -4.25 38.21 16.70
N PRO A 455 -2.91 38.09 16.58
CA PRO A 455 -2.23 38.08 15.28
C PRO A 455 -2.59 36.86 14.43
N GLY A 456 -3.04 35.77 15.06
CA GLY A 456 -3.46 34.52 14.43
C GLY A 456 -3.30 33.35 15.41
N PRO A 457 -3.78 32.14 15.09
CA PRO A 457 -3.51 30.96 15.89
C PRO A 457 -2.07 30.45 15.73
N GLU A 458 -1.54 29.80 16.78
CA GLU A 458 -0.30 29.03 16.66
C GLU A 458 -0.49 27.83 15.72
N LEU A 459 0.58 27.43 15.01
CA LEU A 459 0.56 26.34 14.03
C LEU A 459 -0.11 25.05 14.55
N GLY A 460 0.23 24.62 15.78
CA GLY A 460 -0.35 23.42 16.40
C GLY A 460 -1.80 23.59 16.87
N ARG A 461 -2.22 24.82 17.23
CA ARG A 461 -3.62 25.15 17.53
C ARG A 461 -4.45 25.14 16.25
N LEU A 462 -3.93 25.73 15.18
CA LEU A 462 -4.58 25.77 13.88
C LEU A 462 -4.84 24.36 13.33
N ARG A 463 -3.86 23.44 13.43
CA ARG A 463 -4.07 22.03 13.05
C ARG A 463 -5.25 21.40 13.79
N ARG A 464 -5.34 21.59 15.10
CA ARG A 464 -6.39 20.99 15.94
C ARG A 464 -7.80 21.48 15.57
N ILE A 465 -7.93 22.74 15.17
CA ILE A 465 -9.24 23.32 14.81
C ILE A 465 -9.60 23.09 13.33
N ALA A 466 -8.62 23.02 12.42
CA ALA A 466 -8.87 22.89 10.99
C ALA A 466 -8.84 21.42 10.52
N LEU A 467 -7.79 20.68 10.90
CA LEU A 467 -7.48 19.35 10.36
C LEU A 467 -6.93 18.42 11.47
N PRO A 468 -7.74 18.05 12.48
CA PRO A 468 -7.27 17.28 13.64
C PRO A 468 -6.75 15.88 13.28
N LEU A 469 -7.17 15.32 12.15
CA LEU A 469 -6.75 14.00 11.66
C LEU A 469 -5.52 14.04 10.74
N ALA A 470 -5.05 15.23 10.34
CA ALA A 470 -3.84 15.34 9.54
C ALA A 470 -2.61 15.13 10.41
N ASP A 471 -1.68 14.29 9.91
CA ASP A 471 -0.40 14.10 10.57
C ASP A 471 0.51 15.35 10.46
N GLU A 472 1.55 15.42 11.29
CA GLU A 472 2.45 16.58 11.35
C GLU A 472 3.19 16.86 10.02
N PRO A 473 3.75 15.85 9.30
CA PRO A 473 4.40 16.10 8.02
C PRO A 473 3.46 16.64 6.95
N LEU A 474 2.25 16.06 6.81
CA LEU A 474 1.25 16.53 5.86
C LEU A 474 0.80 17.95 6.21
N TRP A 475 0.57 18.22 7.50
CA TRP A 475 0.18 19.53 7.99
C TRP A 475 1.20 20.61 7.66
N ARG A 476 2.48 20.36 7.95
CA ARG A 476 3.57 21.30 7.65
C ARG A 476 3.68 21.56 6.17
N ALA A 477 3.72 20.51 5.35
CA ALA A 477 3.83 20.65 3.91
C ALA A 477 2.65 21.42 3.29
N LEU A 478 1.43 21.22 3.82
CA LEU A 478 0.25 21.97 3.40
C LEU A 478 0.40 23.46 3.73
N ILE A 479 0.79 23.81 4.95
CA ILE A 479 0.97 25.20 5.37
C ILE A 479 2.12 25.87 4.63
N ASP A 480 3.25 25.20 4.45
CA ASP A 480 4.41 25.74 3.73
C ASP A 480 4.06 26.00 2.25
N ALA A 481 3.29 25.10 1.61
CA ALA A 481 2.79 25.33 0.26
C ALA A 481 1.83 26.53 0.20
N MET A 482 0.89 26.64 1.13
CA MET A 482 -0.03 27.78 1.20
C MET A 482 0.70 29.11 1.48
N ALA A 483 1.78 29.07 2.25
CA ALA A 483 2.61 30.24 2.54
C ALA A 483 3.45 30.66 1.33
N GLY A 484 4.04 29.70 0.61
CA GLY A 484 4.78 29.95 -0.63
C GLY A 484 3.90 30.55 -1.74
N GLU A 485 2.60 30.22 -1.75
CA GLU A 485 1.61 30.80 -2.67
C GLU A 485 0.98 32.11 -2.15
N GLY A 486 1.32 32.56 -0.94
CA GLY A 486 0.79 33.78 -0.34
C GLY A 486 -0.67 33.70 0.11
N SER A 487 -1.26 32.51 0.21
CA SER A 487 -2.63 32.32 0.73
C SER A 487 -2.72 32.41 2.25
N VAL A 488 -1.60 32.16 2.94
CA VAL A 488 -1.42 32.37 4.39
C VAL A 488 -0.08 33.02 4.64
N VAL A 489 0.05 33.76 5.74
CA VAL A 489 1.30 34.36 6.20
C VAL A 489 1.72 33.69 7.49
N ARG A 490 3.00 33.33 7.58
CA ARG A 490 3.62 32.78 8.80
C ARG A 490 4.55 33.81 9.39
N GLN A 491 4.24 34.26 10.61
CA GLN A 491 5.07 35.19 11.37
C GLN A 491 5.48 34.53 12.70
N GLY A 492 6.70 34.00 12.74
CA GLY A 492 7.18 33.19 13.87
C GLY A 492 6.33 31.93 14.06
N GLN A 493 5.65 31.84 15.20
CA GLN A 493 4.76 30.72 15.56
C GLN A 493 3.30 30.92 15.08
N TRP A 494 2.96 32.12 14.64
CA TRP A 494 1.62 32.53 14.27
C TRP A 494 1.37 32.32 12.78
N VAL A 495 0.15 31.90 12.44
CA VAL A 495 -0.31 31.77 11.05
C VAL A 495 -1.57 32.60 10.90
N HIS A 496 -1.66 33.43 9.87
CA HIS A 496 -2.84 34.27 9.62
C HIS A 496 -3.12 34.44 8.13
N LEU A 497 -4.26 35.06 7.82
CA LEU A 497 -4.61 35.44 6.45
C LEU A 497 -3.80 36.69 6.08
N PRO A 498 -3.37 36.84 4.81
CA PRO A 498 -2.66 38.05 4.37
C PRO A 498 -3.46 39.34 4.59
N THR A 499 -4.79 39.24 4.56
CA THR A 499 -5.71 40.35 4.80
C THR A 499 -5.96 40.64 6.29
N HIS A 500 -5.56 39.74 7.19
CA HIS A 500 -5.75 39.93 8.62
C HIS A 500 -4.60 40.74 9.20
N THR A 501 -4.94 41.87 9.81
CA THR A 501 -4.05 42.64 10.68
C THR A 501 -4.75 42.74 12.02
N ALA A 502 -4.06 42.47 13.13
CA ALA A 502 -4.66 42.60 14.44
C ALA A 502 -5.11 44.06 14.66
N SER A 503 -6.42 44.31 14.71
CA SER A 503 -7.03 45.65 14.85
C SER A 503 -7.76 45.75 16.19
N LEU A 504 -7.62 46.86 16.93
CA LEU A 504 -8.33 46.99 18.22
C LEU A 504 -9.79 47.33 17.93
N GLU A 505 -10.67 47.09 18.89
CA GLU A 505 -12.00 47.69 18.83
C GLU A 505 -11.86 49.22 18.92
N PRO A 506 -12.75 50.02 18.31
CA PRO A 506 -12.63 51.48 18.32
C PRO A 506 -12.49 52.10 19.73
N ALA A 507 -13.14 51.50 20.73
CA ALA A 507 -13.03 51.92 22.12
C ALA A 507 -11.65 51.62 22.72
N ASP A 508 -11.09 50.44 22.39
CA ASP A 508 -9.75 50.03 22.79
C ASP A 508 -8.68 50.86 22.06
N GLU A 509 -8.88 51.18 20.78
CA GLU A 509 -8.00 52.05 19.98
C GLU A 509 -7.92 53.46 20.59
N ALA A 510 -9.08 54.04 20.94
CA ALA A 510 -9.16 55.35 21.60
C ALA A 510 -8.53 55.36 23.00
N LEU A 511 -8.61 54.24 23.73
CA LEU A 511 -7.92 54.09 25.01
C LEU A 511 -6.42 53.87 24.82
N ALA A 512 -5.99 53.12 23.80
CA ALA A 512 -4.59 52.89 23.47
C ALA A 512 -3.88 54.20 23.08
N GLN A 513 -4.54 55.06 22.30
CA GLN A 513 -4.03 56.40 21.95
C GLN A 513 -3.75 57.28 23.18
N ARG A 514 -4.48 57.05 24.28
CA ARG A 514 -4.25 57.75 25.57
C ARG A 514 -3.20 57.05 26.45
N LEU A 515 -3.11 55.72 26.39
CA LEU A 515 -2.20 54.92 27.23
C LEU A 515 -0.75 54.88 26.71
N LEU A 516 -0.55 54.73 25.39
CA LEU A 516 0.78 54.57 24.81
C LEU A 516 1.70 55.77 25.09
N PRO A 517 1.25 57.04 24.98
CA PRO A 517 2.09 58.19 25.34
C PRO A 517 2.46 58.21 26.82
N LEU A 518 1.58 57.78 27.73
CA LEU A 518 1.87 57.71 29.17
C LEU A 518 2.92 56.64 29.48
N LEU A 519 2.86 55.50 28.78
CA LEU A 519 3.89 54.46 28.88
C LEU A 519 5.23 54.93 28.31
N ALA A 520 5.22 55.64 27.17
CA ALA A 520 6.43 56.19 26.56
C ALA A 520 7.07 57.26 27.46
N ALA A 521 6.27 58.15 28.06
CA ALA A 521 6.74 59.17 29.00
C ALA A 521 7.41 58.58 30.25
N GLY A 522 6.94 57.41 30.72
CA GLY A 522 7.55 56.70 31.84
C GLY A 522 8.94 56.11 31.52
N ARG A 523 9.26 55.86 30.25
CA ARG A 523 10.53 55.28 29.76
C ARG A 523 10.98 54.06 30.57
N PHE A 524 11.92 54.21 31.51
CA PHE A 524 12.41 53.13 32.37
C PHE A 524 11.59 52.95 33.67
N GLU A 525 10.83 53.96 34.09
CA GLU A 525 9.90 53.93 35.22
C GLU A 525 8.44 53.92 34.74
N ALA A 526 8.07 52.85 34.04
CA ALA A 526 6.71 52.70 33.54
C ALA A 526 5.67 52.73 34.70
N PRO A 527 4.55 53.44 34.53
CA PRO A 527 3.47 53.50 35.52
C PRO A 527 2.77 52.14 35.69
N TRP A 528 2.19 51.90 36.86
CA TRP A 528 1.40 50.68 37.08
C TRP A 528 0.04 50.78 36.39
N VAL A 529 -0.59 49.62 36.12
CA VAL A 529 -1.94 49.58 35.53
C VAL A 529 -2.94 50.46 36.30
N ARG A 530 -2.89 50.46 37.63
CA ARG A 530 -3.75 51.30 38.48
C ARG A 530 -3.53 52.81 38.25
N ASP A 531 -2.29 53.22 38.00
CA ASP A 531 -1.92 54.63 37.81
C ASP A 531 -2.34 55.07 36.39
N LEU A 532 -2.16 54.18 35.41
CA LEU A 532 -2.66 54.35 34.04
C LEU A 532 -4.19 54.43 34.00
N ALA A 533 -4.88 53.63 34.80
CA ALA A 533 -6.33 53.65 34.93
C ALA A 533 -6.81 54.99 35.52
N ALA A 534 -6.18 55.47 36.59
CA ALA A 534 -6.47 56.77 37.19
C ALA A 534 -6.21 57.93 36.21
N ALA A 535 -5.08 57.90 35.48
CA ALA A 535 -4.70 58.94 34.52
C ALA A 535 -5.60 58.97 33.27
N THR A 536 -6.18 57.84 32.87
CA THR A 536 -7.03 57.77 31.67
C THR A 536 -8.53 57.82 31.99
N GLY A 537 -8.90 57.79 33.27
CA GLY A 537 -10.29 57.71 33.73
C GLY A 537 -10.97 56.39 33.35
N ALA A 538 -10.20 55.36 33.00
CA ALA A 538 -10.70 54.04 32.60
C ALA A 538 -10.66 53.06 33.77
N GLY A 539 -11.48 52.01 33.72
CA GLY A 539 -11.46 50.94 34.73
C GLY A 539 -10.16 50.13 34.68
N GLU A 540 -9.66 49.69 35.84
CA GLU A 540 -8.38 48.97 35.94
C GLU A 540 -8.37 47.68 35.10
N GLU A 541 -9.46 46.90 35.11
CA GLU A 541 -9.58 45.68 34.29
C GLU A 541 -9.58 45.98 32.79
N ALA A 542 -10.16 47.12 32.37
CA ALA A 542 -10.17 47.52 30.96
C ALA A 542 -8.75 47.87 30.49
N VAL A 543 -8.02 48.67 31.28
CA VAL A 543 -6.61 49.00 31.00
C VAL A 543 -5.75 47.73 31.00
N ARG A 544 -5.91 46.85 31.97
CA ARG A 544 -5.17 45.57 32.04
C ARG A 544 -5.43 44.70 30.82
N THR A 545 -6.69 44.58 30.42
CA THR A 545 -7.11 43.78 29.26
C THR A 545 -6.51 44.35 27.99
N LEU A 546 -6.62 45.66 27.77
CA LEU A 546 -6.04 46.34 26.62
C LEU A 546 -4.52 46.21 26.57
N LEU A 547 -3.81 46.38 27.68
CA LEU A 547 -2.35 46.21 27.72
C LEU A 547 -1.92 44.77 27.39
N ARG A 548 -2.73 43.77 27.75
CA ARG A 548 -2.51 42.38 27.29
C ARG A 548 -2.75 42.23 25.78
N LYS A 549 -3.75 42.90 25.21
CA LYS A 549 -3.98 42.93 23.74
C LYS A 549 -2.80 43.57 23.00
N LEU A 550 -2.35 44.73 23.46
CA LEU A 550 -1.16 45.43 22.95
C LEU A 550 0.11 44.58 23.12
N ALA A 551 0.21 43.80 24.20
CA ALA A 551 1.32 42.88 24.39
C ALA A 551 1.35 41.74 23.38
N ARG A 552 0.19 41.21 22.99
CA ARG A 552 0.07 40.19 21.93
C ARG A 552 0.44 40.73 20.54
N ARG A 553 0.27 42.04 20.32
CA ARG A 553 0.73 42.74 19.12
C ARG A 553 2.22 43.07 19.12
N GLY A 554 2.88 42.92 20.26
CA GLY A 554 4.29 43.28 20.44
C GLY A 554 4.54 44.78 20.59
N GLU A 555 3.50 45.59 20.86
CA GLU A 555 3.65 47.03 21.11
C GLU A 555 4.12 47.33 22.54
N VAL A 556 3.73 46.47 23.49
CA VAL A 556 4.16 46.54 24.88
C VAL A 556 4.63 45.17 25.38
N HIS A 557 5.40 45.15 26.46
CA HIS A 557 5.87 43.92 27.09
C HIS A 557 5.51 43.90 28.57
N GLN A 558 4.96 42.77 29.01
CA GLN A 558 4.65 42.56 30.41
C GLN A 558 5.88 42.12 31.18
N VAL A 559 6.49 43.04 31.94
CA VAL A 559 7.68 42.78 32.76
C VAL A 559 7.29 41.98 34.01
N VAL A 560 6.26 42.41 34.73
CA VAL A 560 5.63 41.67 35.83
C VAL A 560 4.10 41.86 35.80
N ARG A 561 3.38 41.18 36.70
CA ARG A 561 1.93 41.39 36.85
C ARG A 561 1.63 42.89 37.06
N ASP A 562 0.73 43.43 36.25
CA ASP A 562 0.27 44.83 36.28
C ASP A 562 1.35 45.90 35.99
N LEU A 563 2.45 45.50 35.33
CA LEU A 563 3.50 46.40 34.87
C LEU A 563 3.90 46.09 33.43
N PHE A 564 3.68 47.06 32.54
CA PHE A 564 3.92 46.95 31.12
C PHE A 564 4.88 48.05 30.65
N TYR A 565 5.75 47.72 29.71
CA TYR A 565 6.71 48.65 29.12
C TYR A 565 6.46 48.77 27.62
N GLY A 566 6.63 49.96 27.06
CA GLY A 566 6.60 50.15 25.60
C GLY A 566 7.77 49.43 24.92
N ARG A 567 7.57 49.00 23.68
CA ARG A 567 8.58 48.31 22.86
C ARG A 567 9.93 49.03 22.81
N GLU A 568 9.92 50.36 22.60
CA GLU A 568 11.14 51.16 22.51
C GLU A 568 11.94 51.18 23.82
N ALA A 569 11.25 51.30 24.96
CA ALA A 569 11.91 51.27 26.27
C ALA A 569 12.56 49.92 26.54
N VAL A 570 11.90 48.81 26.17
CA VAL A 570 12.47 47.46 26.30
C VAL A 570 13.67 47.26 25.39
N ALA A 571 13.61 47.75 24.14
CA ALA A 571 14.74 47.72 23.21
C ALA A 571 15.94 48.50 23.74
N GLU A 572 15.71 49.67 24.34
CA GLU A 572 16.77 50.47 24.96
C GLU A 572 17.37 49.77 26.18
N LEU A 573 16.54 49.19 27.06
CA LEU A 573 17.02 48.40 28.20
C LEU A 573 17.84 47.19 27.76
N ALA A 574 17.44 46.51 26.68
CA ALA A 574 18.19 45.41 26.09
C ALA A 574 19.58 45.86 25.58
N ARG A 575 19.65 47.01 24.89
CA ARG A 575 20.93 47.61 24.46
C ARG A 575 21.83 47.97 25.63
N ILE A 576 21.28 48.53 26.72
CA ILE A 576 22.04 48.82 27.94
C ILE A 576 22.60 47.52 28.55
N ILE A 577 21.79 46.48 28.66
CA ILE A 577 22.23 45.16 29.15
C ILE A 577 23.36 44.60 28.28
N ALA A 578 23.23 44.67 26.95
CA ALA A 578 24.28 44.20 26.04
C ALA A 578 25.59 44.99 26.20
N ALA A 579 25.52 46.32 26.33
CA ALA A 579 26.69 47.16 26.53
C ALA A 579 27.40 46.86 27.87
N LEU A 580 26.63 46.69 28.96
CA LEU A 580 27.17 46.30 30.26
C LEU A 580 27.75 44.89 30.24
N ALA A 581 27.10 43.95 29.54
CA ALA A 581 27.60 42.58 29.39
C ALA A 581 28.95 42.58 28.65
N ALA A 582 29.09 43.40 27.60
CA ALA A 582 30.35 43.51 26.86
C ALA A 582 31.51 44.02 27.73
N GLN A 583 31.24 44.97 28.63
CA GLN A 583 32.23 45.49 29.58
C GLN A 583 32.53 44.49 30.72
N GLY A 584 31.53 43.69 31.11
CA GLY A 584 31.57 42.76 32.25
C GLY A 584 31.91 41.30 31.92
N GLY A 585 32.52 41.02 30.76
CA GLY A 585 32.93 39.67 30.37
C GLY A 585 31.77 38.73 29.99
N GLY A 586 30.70 39.27 29.41
CA GLY A 586 29.50 38.54 28.98
C GLY A 586 28.38 38.47 30.02
N SER A 587 28.50 39.20 31.13
CA SER A 587 27.54 39.15 32.24
C SER A 587 27.26 40.52 32.86
N VAL A 588 26.05 40.70 33.39
CA VAL A 588 25.57 41.92 34.04
C VAL A 588 25.13 41.60 35.46
N ASP A 589 25.54 42.40 36.45
CA ASP A 589 24.99 42.33 37.80
C ASP A 589 23.91 43.40 38.02
N ALA A 590 23.05 43.18 39.02
CA ALA A 590 21.91 44.05 39.29
C ALA A 590 22.31 45.45 39.78
N ALA A 591 23.49 45.62 40.39
CA ALA A 591 23.96 46.91 40.88
C ALA A 591 24.40 47.80 39.72
N THR A 592 25.20 47.27 38.81
CA THR A 592 25.69 47.95 37.61
C THR A 592 24.53 48.31 36.68
N PHE A 593 23.55 47.41 36.52
CA PHE A 593 22.36 47.70 35.73
C PHE A 593 21.49 48.80 36.35
N ARG A 594 21.32 48.79 37.68
CA ARG A 594 20.62 49.83 38.43
C ARG A 594 21.30 51.19 38.22
N ASP A 595 22.61 51.25 38.35
CA ASP A 595 23.38 52.48 38.26
C ASP A 595 23.36 53.06 36.83
N ALA A 596 23.38 52.19 35.81
CA ALA A 596 23.30 52.59 34.40
C ALA A 596 21.90 53.06 33.96
N THR A 597 20.84 52.57 34.60
CA THR A 597 19.45 52.90 34.24
C THR A 597 18.83 53.96 35.15
N GLY A 598 19.46 54.30 36.27
CA GLY A 598 18.93 55.23 37.27
C GLY A 598 17.72 54.68 38.05
N LEU A 599 17.43 53.39 37.93
CA LEU A 599 16.25 52.76 38.52
C LEU A 599 16.43 52.40 39.99
N GLY A 600 15.33 52.26 40.73
CA GLY A 600 15.37 51.63 42.05
C GLY A 600 15.75 50.15 41.99
N ARG A 601 16.42 49.63 43.04
CA ARG A 601 16.88 48.21 43.13
C ARG A 601 15.80 47.20 42.77
N LYS A 602 14.57 47.40 43.28
CA LYS A 602 13.44 46.52 43.01
C LYS A 602 13.07 46.47 41.52
N ARG A 603 13.11 47.62 40.84
CA ARG A 603 12.71 47.73 39.42
C ARG A 603 13.78 47.13 38.50
N ALA A 604 15.05 47.40 38.79
CA ALA A 604 16.19 46.80 38.09
C ALA A 604 16.11 45.26 38.08
N ILE A 605 15.82 44.65 39.24
CA ILE A 605 15.68 43.19 39.36
C ILE A 605 14.50 42.67 38.52
N GLN A 606 13.33 43.30 38.60
CA GLN A 606 12.15 42.88 37.83
C GLN A 606 12.39 42.87 36.31
N ILE A 607 13.13 43.85 35.81
CA ILE A 607 13.48 43.94 34.38
C ILE A 607 14.47 42.84 33.99
N LEU A 608 15.49 42.58 34.81
CA LEU A 608 16.45 41.50 34.56
C LEU A 608 15.78 40.11 34.59
N GLU A 609 14.87 39.87 35.54
CA GLU A 609 14.05 38.65 35.60
C GLU A 609 13.14 38.50 34.37
N PHE A 610 12.61 39.61 33.83
CA PHE A 610 11.88 39.59 32.57
C PHE A 610 12.78 39.13 31.42
N PHE A 611 13.98 39.71 31.29
CA PHE A 611 14.95 39.32 30.25
C PHE A 611 15.43 37.88 30.38
N ASP A 612 15.50 37.34 31.59
CA ASP A 612 15.74 35.92 31.82
C ASP A 612 14.57 35.06 31.34
N ARG A 613 13.33 35.47 31.66
CA ARG A 613 12.11 34.75 31.27
C ARG A 613 11.91 34.69 29.76
N VAL A 614 12.20 35.79 29.05
CA VAL A 614 12.11 35.83 27.58
C VAL A 614 13.36 35.24 26.90
N GLY A 615 14.34 34.77 27.66
CA GLY A 615 15.52 34.08 27.16
C GLY A 615 16.55 35.00 26.50
N TYR A 616 16.55 36.29 26.81
CA TYR A 616 17.60 37.24 26.40
C TYR A 616 18.85 37.11 27.28
N THR A 617 18.63 37.02 28.59
CA THR A 617 19.66 36.72 29.58
C THR A 617 19.40 35.40 30.28
N ARG A 618 20.34 34.93 31.09
CA ARG A 618 20.17 33.79 31.99
C ARG A 618 20.84 34.10 33.33
N PHE A 619 20.08 34.07 34.41
CA PHE A 619 20.62 34.18 35.76
C PHE A 619 21.53 32.97 36.11
N HIS A 620 22.76 33.24 36.53
CA HIS A 620 23.73 32.27 36.98
C HIS A 620 24.74 32.90 37.95
N ARG A 621 24.86 32.33 39.16
CA ARG A 621 25.83 32.76 40.20
C ARG A 621 25.81 34.29 40.43
N ASP A 622 24.62 34.81 40.76
CA ASP A 622 24.37 36.23 41.08
C ASP A 622 24.62 37.22 39.92
N ARG A 623 24.75 36.73 38.68
CA ARG A 623 24.90 37.55 37.49
C ARG A 623 23.97 37.07 36.37
N HIS A 624 23.61 37.96 35.46
CA HIS A 624 22.79 37.67 34.29
C HIS A 624 23.69 37.54 33.06
N LEU A 625 23.79 36.34 32.51
CA LEU A 625 24.60 36.02 31.33
C LEU A 625 23.83 36.33 30.05
N LEU A 626 24.45 37.02 29.09
CA LEU A 626 23.82 37.30 27.80
C LEU A 626 23.80 36.03 26.92
N ARG A 627 22.66 35.68 26.33
CA ARG A 627 22.54 34.49 25.46
C ARG A 627 22.80 34.85 24.00
N ALA A 628 23.70 34.12 23.34
CA ALA A 628 24.09 34.36 21.94
C ALA A 628 22.98 34.04 20.91
N GLU A 629 22.02 33.18 21.27
CA GLU A 629 21.00 32.61 20.36
C GLU A 629 19.59 33.22 20.52
N SER A 630 19.44 34.38 21.18
CA SER A 630 18.13 34.94 21.48
C SER A 630 17.49 35.65 20.28
N ALA A 631 16.22 35.32 19.99
CA ALA A 631 15.39 35.96 18.96
C ALA A 631 15.11 37.46 19.19
N LEU A 632 15.48 38.00 20.36
CA LEU A 632 15.32 39.43 20.70
C LEU A 632 16.52 40.29 20.27
N ARG A 633 17.55 39.73 19.61
CA ARG A 633 18.62 40.55 19.00
C ARG A 633 18.10 41.49 17.92
N ASP A 634 17.01 41.14 17.23
CA ASP A 634 16.40 41.97 16.19
C ASP A 634 15.62 43.18 16.74
N LEU A 635 15.54 43.34 18.06
CA LEU A 635 15.02 44.54 18.73
C LEU A 635 16.11 45.56 19.10
N ALA A 636 17.39 45.21 18.92
CA ALA A 636 18.53 46.09 19.22
C ALA A 636 18.85 47.05 18.08
#